data_AF-A0A182JZ04-F1
#
_entry.id   AF-A0A182JZ04-F1
#
_cell.length_a   1.000
_cell.length_b   1.000
_cell.length_c   1.000
_cell.angle_alpha   90.00
_cell.angle_beta   90.00
_cell.angle_gamma   90.00
#
_symmetry.space_group_name_H-M   'P 1'
#
loop_
_entity.id
_entity.type
_entity.pdbx_description
1 polymer ?
#
loop_
_entity_poly.entity_id
_entity_poly.type
_entity_poly.pdbx_seq_one_letter_code
_entity_poly.pdbx_strand_id
1 'polypeptide(L)'
;RKTKPPVGFLGDRYKHVNVRTSPVGVEQCPPENMSSIDSILGLKSKATLQEDVDFTLQKERIEEAFEELLNDLEAFARVEAHLKKQPNEGETVWKDLYGYAKDHEQYTKFQHLLRALDIKAKGVECGADDPITQLVGEAVRNIRAISDKSLLRPPSPRITIKNRAEYETFRWSRMIALQESKLESLQRKIEEYERKVIERIAQRQRLHQRSASEKQDLMSASQNILVDMKLEGDGMVQRLKEQLASQPHFENTPDYLSLLDKHELKKKRIAKMEVQLQLWIKKYDKFIGEPMPSLLALEEKMGGLEEWRDTVLRPQEERLHQLRDQIGVFESIALEEKIEQMRKMHAVRVLQRAWKRTLEIKRAKKGNKSKKGKGKNFEAVCAGDTEEDVAAVRAMVEKITSEIMAHGEEEYDSYDTESLQKVEFNIQINRVGMILGEMTQTLEVLFCLPIICQNEAILDVCFDVDDKNVIKFLSQYIASNTTVAMSKDDIDVEQLKIPSGQLIELASLLSKKELHAATVGHVKQLPGVYRRFLSNIREFRKFTINKMKLTAQKDLAKEKILHRLWTRNERNKKEIRKIEDILVMKKEKLEESVQEKFSVIERYRKELEELGYKSRENILKFMDDSDREMYHFFERSDQRYENLLEEAACTLKSYQQQLQADLTVEKTNRLKKLKLTNQLQMWLHKYDKDAGERTHELKGLVAKLNTRQQEYNRWKRNIFDPQEKKYFDAMEEKRQIEIREQEERIEAFMMNRAAKVLQRAWRSVAERKRKMRGKGRGRKGKGKRK
;
A
#
# COMPACT_ATOMS: atom_id res chain seq x y z
N ARG A 1 -0.60 0.24 -69.47
CA ARG A 1 -0.87 -1.19 -69.76
C ARG A 1 -1.67 -1.75 -68.57
N LYS A 2 -2.94 -2.11 -68.82
CA LYS A 2 -3.88 -3.04 -68.14
C LYS A 2 -3.97 -2.97 -66.59
N THR A 3 -4.94 -2.24 -66.00
CA THR A 3 -6.40 -2.51 -65.74
C THR A 3 -6.69 -3.21 -64.39
N LYS A 4 -7.27 -2.40 -63.48
CA LYS A 4 -8.34 -2.62 -62.45
C LYS A 4 -9.38 -3.74 -62.79
N PRO A 5 -10.43 -4.06 -61.97
CA PRO A 5 -10.87 -3.57 -60.63
C PRO A 5 -11.42 -4.68 -59.65
N PRO A 6 -12.04 -4.32 -58.50
CA PRO A 6 -12.60 -5.25 -57.51
C PRO A 6 -14.10 -5.54 -57.71
N VAL A 7 -14.61 -6.56 -57.01
CA VAL A 7 -16.03 -6.96 -56.98
C VAL A 7 -16.57 -6.82 -55.56
N GLY A 8 -17.65 -6.08 -55.41
CA GLY A 8 -18.66 -6.32 -54.37
C GLY A 8 -19.96 -6.75 -55.04
N PHE A 9 -20.84 -7.45 -54.32
CA PHE A 9 -22.31 -7.26 -54.33
C PHE A 9 -23.08 -8.29 -53.48
N LEU A 10 -24.11 -7.75 -52.80
CA LEU A 10 -25.46 -8.28 -52.51
C LEU A 10 -25.71 -9.40 -51.48
N GLY A 11 -26.68 -9.13 -50.59
CA GLY A 11 -27.49 -10.18 -49.95
C GLY A 11 -28.39 -9.76 -48.78
N ASP A 12 -29.30 -8.80 -48.97
CA ASP A 12 -30.48 -8.62 -48.10
C ASP A 12 -31.40 -9.86 -48.16
N ARG A 13 -31.92 -10.32 -47.02
CA ARG A 13 -33.28 -10.92 -46.94
C ARG A 13 -33.83 -11.00 -45.51
N TYR A 14 -34.91 -10.25 -45.30
CA TYR A 14 -35.93 -10.39 -44.26
C TYR A 14 -36.50 -11.81 -44.14
N LYS A 15 -36.92 -12.21 -42.92
CA LYS A 15 -38.24 -12.81 -42.65
C LYS A 15 -38.56 -12.90 -41.15
N HIS A 16 -39.64 -12.23 -40.76
CA HIS A 16 -40.47 -12.50 -39.57
C HIS A 16 -41.10 -13.89 -39.65
N VAL A 17 -41.21 -14.60 -38.52
CA VAL A 17 -42.34 -15.49 -38.21
C VAL A 17 -42.62 -15.43 -36.71
N ASN A 18 -43.90 -15.36 -36.38
CA ASN A 18 -44.50 -15.14 -35.07
C ASN A 18 -45.63 -16.18 -34.93
N VAL A 19 -45.59 -17.16 -34.00
CA VAL A 19 -46.76 -17.99 -33.63
C VAL A 19 -46.68 -18.55 -32.20
N ARG A 20 -47.55 -17.99 -31.34
CA ARG A 20 -48.50 -18.57 -30.34
C ARG A 20 -48.40 -20.03 -29.82
N THR A 21 -48.33 -20.14 -28.48
CA THR A 21 -49.16 -20.88 -27.46
C THR A 21 -49.68 -22.32 -27.65
N SER A 22 -49.23 -23.21 -26.73
CA SER A 22 -49.95 -24.18 -25.83
C SER A 22 -50.83 -25.34 -26.40
N PRO A 23 -51.26 -26.37 -25.60
CA PRO A 23 -50.65 -27.13 -24.47
C PRO A 23 -50.92 -28.69 -24.50
N VAL A 24 -50.50 -29.40 -23.43
CA VAL A 24 -50.93 -30.72 -22.89
C VAL A 24 -50.30 -32.01 -23.46
N GLY A 25 -49.78 -32.84 -22.52
CA GLY A 25 -49.51 -34.27 -22.72
C GLY A 25 -48.97 -34.92 -21.44
N VAL A 26 -49.87 -35.55 -20.67
CA VAL A 26 -49.58 -36.39 -19.49
C VAL A 26 -49.20 -37.79 -19.98
N GLU A 27 -48.07 -38.34 -19.53
CA GLU A 27 -47.78 -39.78 -19.67
C GLU A 27 -47.12 -40.31 -18.38
N GLN A 28 -47.77 -41.33 -17.82
CA GLN A 28 -47.32 -42.12 -16.67
C GLN A 28 -46.42 -43.28 -17.15
N CYS A 29 -45.37 -43.59 -16.39
CA CYS A 29 -44.64 -44.87 -16.44
C CYS A 29 -44.13 -45.26 -15.03
N PRO A 30 -43.87 -46.56 -14.78
CA PRO A 30 -44.00 -47.22 -13.47
C PRO A 30 -42.71 -47.23 -12.62
N PRO A 31 -42.77 -47.64 -11.33
CA PRO A 31 -41.64 -47.54 -10.42
C PRO A 31 -40.71 -48.76 -10.52
N GLU A 32 -39.44 -48.52 -10.83
CA GLU A 32 -38.35 -49.48 -10.63
C GLU A 32 -37.76 -49.33 -9.22
N ASN A 33 -37.70 -50.45 -8.51
CA ASN A 33 -36.99 -50.63 -7.25
C ASN A 33 -35.51 -50.25 -7.40
N MET A 34 -35.11 -49.09 -6.89
CA MET A 34 -33.69 -48.78 -6.67
C MET A 34 -33.32 -49.04 -5.21
N SER A 35 -32.69 -50.20 -5.00
CA SER A 35 -31.83 -50.45 -3.85
C SER A 35 -30.75 -49.37 -3.74
N SER A 36 -30.66 -48.78 -2.55
CA SER A 36 -29.76 -47.72 -2.13
C SER A 36 -28.32 -47.86 -2.64
N ILE A 37 -27.90 -46.88 -3.45
CA ILE A 37 -26.53 -46.68 -3.95
C ILE A 37 -25.55 -46.30 -2.82
N ASP A 38 -26.05 -45.92 -1.63
CA ASP A 38 -25.21 -45.48 -0.50
C ASP A 38 -24.37 -46.61 0.12
N SER A 39 -24.66 -47.89 -0.20
CA SER A 39 -23.87 -49.02 0.30
C SER A 39 -22.60 -49.32 -0.51
N ILE A 40 -22.42 -48.74 -1.70
CA ILE A 40 -21.31 -49.11 -2.61
C ILE A 40 -20.09 -48.18 -2.46
N LEU A 41 -20.26 -46.94 -1.98
CA LEU A 41 -19.17 -45.95 -2.04
C LEU A 41 -18.23 -45.91 -0.84
N GLY A 42 -18.51 -46.56 0.29
CA GLY A 42 -17.52 -46.70 1.39
C GLY A 42 -16.83 -45.40 1.85
N LEU A 43 -17.43 -44.23 1.57
CA LEU A 43 -16.87 -42.92 1.90
C LEU A 43 -17.30 -42.58 3.32
N LYS A 44 -16.55 -43.11 4.29
CA LYS A 44 -16.54 -42.52 5.64
C LYS A 44 -16.15 -41.04 5.50
N SER A 45 -17.11 -40.18 5.81
CA SER A 45 -17.01 -38.73 5.80
C SER A 45 -15.80 -38.25 6.61
N LYS A 46 -14.74 -37.83 5.91
CA LYS A 46 -13.60 -37.08 6.47
C LYS A 46 -13.89 -35.57 6.63
N ALA A 47 -15.08 -35.10 6.26
CA ALA A 47 -15.42 -33.68 6.24
C ALA A 47 -15.49 -33.04 7.63
N THR A 48 -15.79 -33.80 8.69
CA THR A 48 -15.81 -33.30 10.07
C THR A 48 -14.42 -33.01 10.64
N LEU A 49 -13.35 -33.56 10.06
CA LEU A 49 -11.98 -33.35 10.54
C LEU A 49 -11.34 -32.06 10.02
N GLN A 50 -11.88 -31.43 8.97
CA GLN A 50 -11.27 -30.26 8.35
C GLN A 50 -11.78 -28.92 8.93
N GLU A 51 -12.99 -28.91 9.51
CA GLU A 51 -13.55 -27.73 10.19
C GLU A 51 -12.92 -27.50 11.58
N ASP A 52 -12.45 -28.55 12.27
CA ASP A 52 -11.68 -28.44 13.52
C ASP A 52 -10.27 -27.87 13.28
N VAL A 53 -9.69 -28.03 12.08
CA VAL A 53 -8.34 -27.53 11.73
C VAL A 53 -8.29 -26.00 11.67
N ASP A 54 -9.37 -25.33 11.27
CA ASP A 54 -9.38 -23.87 11.10
C ASP A 54 -9.62 -23.12 12.42
N PHE A 55 -10.41 -23.69 13.35
CA PHE A 55 -10.55 -23.13 14.69
C PHE A 55 -9.28 -23.38 15.52
N THR A 56 -8.65 -24.56 15.35
CA THR A 56 -7.34 -24.82 15.95
C THR A 56 -6.27 -23.88 15.40
N LEU A 57 -6.24 -23.59 14.09
CA LEU A 57 -5.29 -22.61 13.53
C LEU A 57 -5.54 -21.18 14.03
N GLN A 58 -6.80 -20.74 14.16
CA GLN A 58 -7.11 -19.43 14.72
C GLN A 58 -6.78 -19.35 16.21
N LYS A 59 -7.03 -20.44 16.95
CA LYS A 59 -6.65 -20.55 18.36
C LYS A 59 -5.13 -20.52 18.52
N GLU A 60 -4.39 -21.27 17.71
CA GLU A 60 -2.92 -21.27 17.68
C GLU A 60 -2.35 -19.89 17.35
N ARG A 61 -2.93 -19.17 16.38
CA ARG A 61 -2.50 -17.78 16.07
C ARG A 61 -2.77 -16.80 17.19
N ILE A 62 -3.89 -16.96 17.90
CA ILE A 62 -4.21 -16.13 19.06
C ILE A 62 -3.25 -16.49 20.21
N GLU A 63 -2.98 -17.77 20.45
CA GLU A 63 -2.00 -18.24 21.43
C GLU A 63 -0.59 -17.71 21.12
N GLU A 64 -0.16 -17.77 19.86
CA GLU A 64 1.11 -17.21 19.40
C GLU A 64 1.19 -15.70 19.64
N ALA A 65 0.13 -14.96 19.31
CA ALA A 65 0.06 -13.51 19.58
C ALA A 65 0.06 -13.18 21.09
N PHE A 66 -0.57 -14.00 21.93
CA PHE A 66 -0.54 -13.84 23.39
C PHE A 66 0.84 -14.13 23.97
N GLU A 67 1.51 -15.17 23.49
CA GLU A 67 2.88 -15.51 23.89
C GLU A 67 3.87 -14.44 23.42
N GLU A 68 3.73 -13.91 22.21
CA GLU A 68 4.55 -12.78 21.75
C GLU A 68 4.35 -11.54 22.63
N LEU A 69 3.11 -11.22 22.99
CA LEU A 69 2.80 -10.10 23.89
C LEU A 69 3.39 -10.30 25.30
N LEU A 70 3.30 -11.52 25.85
CA LEU A 70 3.89 -11.86 27.14
C LEU A 70 5.41 -11.72 27.10
N ASN A 71 6.06 -12.24 26.06
CA ASN A 71 7.50 -12.11 25.86
C ASN A 71 7.93 -10.64 25.71
N ASP A 72 7.16 -9.82 25.00
CA ASP A 72 7.43 -8.40 24.83
C ASP A 72 7.24 -7.65 26.17
N LEU A 73 6.22 -7.96 26.97
CA LEU A 73 6.02 -7.35 28.30
C LEU A 73 7.13 -7.72 29.30
N GLU A 74 7.60 -8.96 29.25
CA GLU A 74 8.73 -9.41 30.06
C GLU A 74 10.05 -8.77 29.62
N ALA A 75 10.26 -8.66 28.31
CA ALA A 75 11.38 -7.92 27.74
C ALA A 75 11.34 -6.45 28.18
N PHE A 76 10.16 -5.84 28.15
CA PHE A 76 9.95 -4.47 28.61
C PHE A 76 10.32 -4.25 30.07
N ALA A 77 9.92 -5.15 30.98
CA ALA A 77 10.35 -5.08 32.38
C ALA A 77 11.87 -5.14 32.56
N ARG A 78 12.55 -6.02 31.81
CA ARG A 78 14.02 -6.15 31.86
C ARG A 78 14.73 -4.94 31.28
N VAL A 79 14.23 -4.44 30.14
CA VAL A 79 14.74 -3.24 29.49
C VAL A 79 14.57 -2.02 30.39
N GLU A 80 13.43 -1.88 31.06
CA GLU A 80 13.21 -0.79 32.01
C GLU A 80 14.24 -0.80 33.14
N ALA A 81 14.44 -1.95 33.78
CA ALA A 81 15.42 -2.09 34.85
C ALA A 81 16.86 -1.82 34.38
N HIS A 82 17.16 -2.16 33.12
CA HIS A 82 18.44 -1.85 32.49
C HIS A 82 18.61 -0.35 32.22
N LEU A 83 17.60 0.31 31.64
CA LEU A 83 17.65 1.74 31.31
C LEU A 83 17.67 2.62 32.58
N LYS A 84 17.02 2.21 33.67
CA LYS A 84 17.10 2.90 34.97
C LYS A 84 18.52 2.93 35.54
N LYS A 85 19.39 1.97 35.18
CA LYS A 85 20.80 1.95 35.59
C LYS A 85 21.69 2.88 34.74
N GLN A 86 21.16 3.43 33.65
CA GLN A 86 21.87 4.33 32.73
C GLN A 86 21.12 5.67 32.60
N PRO A 87 21.29 6.62 33.54
CA PRO A 87 20.41 7.79 33.63
C PRO A 87 20.43 8.70 32.38
N ASN A 88 21.57 8.85 31.70
CA ASN A 88 21.70 9.78 30.57
C ASN A 88 21.34 9.14 29.21
N GLU A 89 21.74 7.89 28.98
CA GLU A 89 21.42 7.14 27.75
C GLU A 89 20.02 6.51 27.82
N GLY A 90 19.57 6.18 29.03
CA GLY A 90 18.25 5.60 29.27
C GLY A 90 17.12 6.55 28.89
N GLU A 91 17.26 7.86 29.14
CA GLU A 91 16.19 8.83 28.87
C GLU A 91 15.94 9.03 27.36
N THR A 92 16.98 9.03 26.53
CA THR A 92 16.83 9.15 25.07
C THR A 92 16.22 7.89 24.48
N VAL A 93 16.71 6.72 24.88
CA VAL A 93 16.16 5.42 24.45
C VAL A 93 14.71 5.25 24.91
N TRP A 94 14.36 5.76 26.10
CA TRP A 94 12.98 5.77 26.58
C TRP A 94 12.06 6.65 25.73
N LYS A 95 12.53 7.83 25.30
CA LYS A 95 11.76 8.71 24.41
C LYS A 95 11.51 8.05 23.07
N ASP A 96 12.47 7.32 22.53
CA ASP A 96 12.33 6.59 21.26
C ASP A 96 11.34 5.41 21.40
N LEU A 97 11.47 4.60 22.45
CA LEU A 97 10.53 3.52 22.75
C LEU A 97 9.10 4.05 22.92
N TYR A 98 8.93 5.15 23.66
CA TYR A 98 7.62 5.78 23.86
C TYR A 98 7.06 6.37 22.55
N GLY A 99 7.92 6.98 21.72
CA GLY A 99 7.56 7.50 20.41
C GLY A 99 7.03 6.42 19.48
N TYR A 100 7.70 5.26 19.42
CA TYR A 100 7.25 4.13 18.62
C TYR A 100 6.00 3.45 19.19
N ALA A 101 5.84 3.39 20.51
CA ALA A 101 4.65 2.81 21.13
C ALA A 101 3.37 3.62 20.88
N LYS A 102 3.47 4.93 20.61
CA LYS A 102 2.32 5.81 20.36
C LYS A 102 1.73 5.68 18.96
N ASP A 103 2.51 5.19 17.99
CA ASP A 103 2.10 5.05 16.59
C ASP A 103 1.93 3.57 16.23
N HIS A 104 0.68 3.15 15.96
CA HIS A 104 0.34 1.77 15.63
C HIS A 104 1.07 1.27 14.36
N GLU A 105 1.43 2.15 13.43
CA GLU A 105 2.18 1.76 12.22
C GLU A 105 3.66 1.47 12.51
N GLN A 106 4.16 1.86 13.68
CA GLN A 106 5.57 1.72 14.08
C GLN A 106 5.81 0.62 15.12
N TYR A 107 4.80 -0.19 15.43
CA TYR A 107 4.90 -1.27 16.43
C TYR A 107 6.02 -2.29 16.13
N THR A 108 6.29 -2.59 14.85
CA THR A 108 7.40 -3.48 14.47
C THR A 108 8.78 -2.88 14.78
N LYS A 109 8.93 -1.55 14.68
CA LYS A 109 10.15 -0.84 15.09
C LYS A 109 10.29 -0.83 16.61
N PHE A 110 9.17 -0.66 17.33
CA PHE A 110 9.12 -0.80 18.79
C PHE A 110 9.61 -2.18 19.22
N GLN A 111 9.05 -3.27 18.66
CA GLN A 111 9.46 -4.65 18.98
C GLN A 111 10.94 -4.91 18.67
N HIS A 112 11.45 -4.44 17.53
CA HIS A 112 12.86 -4.61 17.18
C HIS A 112 13.79 -3.89 18.16
N LEU A 113 13.45 -2.65 18.53
CA LEU A 113 14.22 -1.88 19.51
C LEU A 113 14.16 -2.53 20.89
N LEU A 114 12.96 -2.98 21.30
CA LEU A 114 12.73 -3.66 22.56
C LEU A 114 13.55 -4.96 22.68
N ARG A 115 13.55 -5.81 21.65
CA ARG A 115 14.37 -7.04 21.61
C ARG A 115 15.87 -6.75 21.62
N ALA A 116 16.32 -5.72 20.90
CA ALA A 116 17.72 -5.32 20.89
C ALA A 116 18.19 -4.85 22.27
N LEU A 117 17.34 -4.13 23.00
CA LEU A 117 17.61 -3.70 24.36
C LEU A 117 17.48 -4.86 25.36
N ASP A 118 16.55 -5.78 25.15
CA ASP A 118 16.38 -6.96 26.02
C ASP A 118 17.63 -7.84 25.99
N ILE A 119 18.25 -8.02 24.81
CA ILE A 119 19.52 -8.74 24.68
C ILE A 119 20.62 -8.05 25.51
N LYS A 120 20.66 -6.72 25.55
CA LYS A 120 21.60 -5.95 26.38
C LYS A 120 21.25 -6.01 27.88
N ALA A 121 19.98 -6.18 28.20
CA ALA A 121 19.47 -6.30 29.56
C ALA A 121 19.63 -7.72 30.14
N LYS A 122 19.88 -8.75 29.32
CA LYS A 122 20.14 -10.12 29.80
C LYS A 122 21.36 -10.15 30.73
N GLY A 123 21.11 -10.41 32.02
CA GLY A 123 22.11 -10.43 33.10
C GLY A 123 21.90 -9.35 34.17
N VAL A 124 20.96 -8.44 33.96
CA VAL A 124 20.55 -7.46 34.97
C VAL A 124 19.47 -8.08 35.86
N GLU A 125 19.83 -8.47 37.09
CA GLU A 125 18.83 -8.90 38.07
C GLU A 125 17.93 -7.71 38.44
N CYS A 126 16.62 -7.88 38.24
CA CYS A 126 15.61 -6.93 38.72
C CYS A 126 15.53 -7.00 40.24
N GLY A 127 15.79 -5.88 40.92
CA GLY A 127 15.47 -5.76 42.34
C GLY A 127 13.96 -5.84 42.53
N ALA A 128 13.50 -6.69 43.45
CA ALA A 128 12.07 -6.99 43.67
C ALA A 128 11.22 -5.79 44.16
N ASP A 129 11.85 -4.65 44.50
CA ASP A 129 11.21 -3.53 45.19
C ASP A 129 10.82 -2.34 44.27
N ASP A 130 11.06 -2.42 42.96
CA ASP A 130 10.68 -1.33 42.04
C ASP A 130 9.18 -1.37 41.68
N PRO A 131 8.39 -0.31 41.96
CA PRO A 131 6.93 -0.32 41.81
C PRO A 131 6.46 -0.52 40.36
N ILE A 132 7.25 -0.11 39.37
CA ILE A 132 6.90 -0.32 37.95
C ILE A 132 7.17 -1.76 37.54
N THR A 133 8.30 -2.33 37.99
CA THR A 133 8.58 -3.77 37.82
C THR A 133 7.48 -4.63 38.48
N GLN A 134 6.95 -4.21 39.64
CA GLN A 134 5.81 -4.88 40.27
C GLN A 134 4.51 -4.75 39.46
N LEU A 135 4.22 -3.56 38.90
CA LEU A 135 3.04 -3.33 38.06
C LEU A 135 3.10 -4.17 36.77
N VAL A 136 4.26 -4.21 36.10
CA VAL A 136 4.44 -5.05 34.90
C VAL A 136 4.39 -6.52 35.26
N GLY A 137 4.98 -6.93 36.39
CA GLY A 137 4.86 -8.30 36.90
C GLY A 137 3.43 -8.69 37.28
N GLU A 138 2.61 -7.76 37.79
CA GLU A 138 1.19 -7.97 38.03
C GLU A 138 0.39 -8.03 36.73
N ALA A 139 0.70 -7.18 35.75
CA ALA A 139 0.11 -7.23 34.41
C ALA A 139 0.41 -8.57 33.71
N VAL A 140 1.67 -9.03 33.74
CA VAL A 140 2.06 -10.35 33.21
C VAL A 140 1.35 -11.48 33.94
N ARG A 141 1.25 -11.44 35.28
CA ARG A 141 0.48 -12.43 36.06
C ARG A 141 -1.00 -12.40 35.73
N ASN A 142 -1.60 -11.23 35.53
CA ASN A 142 -3.00 -11.08 35.16
C ASN A 142 -3.24 -11.56 33.72
N ILE A 143 -2.36 -11.26 32.77
CA ILE A 143 -2.46 -11.74 31.39
C ILE A 143 -2.27 -13.26 31.34
N ARG A 144 -1.31 -13.82 32.09
CA ARG A 144 -1.18 -15.28 32.24
C ARG A 144 -2.41 -15.90 32.88
N ALA A 145 -2.93 -15.30 33.95
CA ALA A 145 -4.16 -15.78 34.58
C ALA A 145 -5.39 -15.67 33.65
N ILE A 146 -5.44 -14.66 32.77
CA ILE A 146 -6.48 -14.52 31.74
C ILE A 146 -6.26 -15.57 30.66
N SER A 147 -5.03 -15.79 30.21
CA SER A 147 -4.67 -16.85 29.25
C SER A 147 -5.07 -18.22 29.81
N ASP A 148 -4.65 -18.55 31.02
CA ASP A 148 -4.98 -19.81 31.70
C ASP A 148 -6.50 -19.96 31.93
N LYS A 149 -7.21 -18.89 32.31
CA LYS A 149 -8.68 -18.91 32.47
C LYS A 149 -9.46 -18.94 31.15
N SER A 150 -8.89 -18.38 30.08
CA SER A 150 -9.40 -18.40 28.72
C SER A 150 -9.24 -19.79 28.11
N LEU A 151 -8.11 -20.44 28.38
CA LEU A 151 -7.73 -21.78 27.91
C LEU A 151 -8.42 -22.91 28.71
N LEU A 152 -8.80 -22.65 29.96
CA LEU A 152 -9.58 -23.57 30.81
C LEU A 152 -11.10 -23.41 30.69
N ARG A 153 -11.61 -22.54 29.82
CA ARG A 153 -13.02 -22.71 29.41
C ARG A 153 -13.08 -24.04 28.64
N PRO A 154 -13.93 -25.01 29.05
CA PRO A 154 -14.26 -26.11 28.17
C PRO A 154 -14.66 -25.51 26.81
N PRO A 155 -14.31 -26.14 25.68
CA PRO A 155 -14.64 -25.62 24.35
C PRO A 155 -16.08 -25.16 24.41
N SER A 156 -16.31 -23.87 24.13
CA SER A 156 -17.63 -23.24 24.20
C SER A 156 -18.64 -24.26 23.71
N PRO A 157 -19.69 -24.60 24.52
CA PRO A 157 -20.59 -25.69 24.21
C PRO A 157 -20.94 -25.57 22.74
N ARG A 158 -20.62 -26.64 21.96
CA ARG A 158 -20.78 -26.68 20.49
C ARG A 158 -21.97 -25.81 20.18
N ILE A 159 -21.76 -24.70 19.47
CA ILE A 159 -22.86 -23.88 19.01
C ILE A 159 -23.62 -24.81 18.08
N THR A 160 -24.56 -25.58 18.63
CA THR A 160 -25.56 -26.31 17.90
C THR A 160 -26.44 -25.20 17.38
N ILE A 161 -26.02 -24.63 16.26
CA ILE A 161 -26.88 -23.86 15.40
C ILE A 161 -27.97 -24.87 15.03
N LYS A 162 -29.10 -24.83 15.75
CA LYS A 162 -30.20 -25.79 15.60
C LYS A 162 -30.83 -25.69 14.20
N ASN A 163 -30.51 -24.62 13.50
CA ASN A 163 -31.01 -24.27 12.20
C ASN A 163 -29.89 -24.39 11.16
N ARG A 164 -29.96 -25.40 10.29
CA ARG A 164 -28.93 -25.65 9.26
C ARG A 164 -28.69 -24.44 8.35
N ALA A 165 -29.74 -23.65 8.09
CA ALA A 165 -29.65 -22.42 7.30
C ALA A 165 -28.73 -21.36 7.94
N GLU A 166 -28.72 -21.25 9.27
CA GLU A 166 -27.83 -20.35 10.02
C GLU A 166 -26.37 -20.82 9.97
N TYR A 167 -26.14 -22.14 9.88
CA TYR A 167 -24.80 -22.72 9.72
C TYR A 167 -24.23 -22.45 8.33
N GLU A 168 -25.04 -22.68 7.30
CA GLU A 168 -24.66 -22.42 5.92
C GLU A 168 -24.42 -20.92 5.71
N THR A 169 -25.31 -20.03 6.19
CA THR A 169 -25.07 -18.57 6.13
C THR A 169 -23.81 -18.14 6.85
N PHE A 170 -23.48 -18.71 8.02
CA PHE A 170 -22.23 -18.40 8.72
C PHE A 170 -21.00 -18.87 7.92
N ARG A 171 -21.05 -20.07 7.34
CA ARG A 171 -20.00 -20.61 6.47
C ARG A 171 -19.81 -19.73 5.22
N TRP A 172 -20.90 -19.23 4.66
CA TRP A 172 -20.92 -18.33 3.52
C TRP A 172 -20.32 -16.97 3.83
N SER A 173 -20.75 -16.32 4.91
CA SER A 173 -20.18 -15.05 5.36
C SER A 173 -18.67 -15.17 5.59
N ARG A 174 -18.21 -16.30 6.15
CA ARG A 174 -16.78 -16.56 6.35
C ARG A 174 -16.02 -16.74 5.04
N MET A 175 -16.59 -17.47 4.08
CA MET A 175 -15.95 -17.69 2.78
C MET A 175 -15.89 -16.42 1.94
N ILE A 176 -16.96 -15.62 1.95
CA ILE A 176 -17.04 -14.31 1.31
C ILE A 176 -15.99 -13.37 1.93
N ALA A 177 -15.92 -13.27 3.26
CA ALA A 177 -14.92 -12.44 3.94
C ALA A 177 -13.47 -12.84 3.60
N LEU A 178 -13.20 -14.14 3.43
CA LEU A 178 -11.88 -14.65 3.00
C LEU A 178 -11.55 -14.25 1.56
N GLN A 179 -12.52 -14.33 0.64
CA GLN A 179 -12.35 -13.89 -0.74
C GLN A 179 -12.20 -12.37 -0.85
N GLU A 180 -12.98 -11.61 -0.09
CA GLU A 180 -12.89 -10.15 0.02
C GLU A 180 -11.51 -9.73 0.55
N SER A 181 -11.02 -10.36 1.62
CA SER A 181 -9.66 -10.11 2.14
C SER A 181 -8.57 -10.39 1.10
N LYS A 182 -8.71 -11.44 0.29
CA LYS A 182 -7.76 -11.77 -0.78
C LYS A 182 -7.82 -10.75 -1.93
N LEU A 183 -9.01 -10.29 -2.30
CA LEU A 183 -9.20 -9.24 -3.29
C LEU A 183 -8.61 -7.92 -2.81
N GLU A 184 -8.87 -7.52 -1.57
CA GLU A 184 -8.27 -6.33 -0.94
C GLU A 184 -6.74 -6.41 -0.92
N SER A 185 -6.17 -7.58 -0.62
CA SER A 185 -4.71 -7.77 -0.65
C SER A 185 -4.12 -7.56 -2.04
N LEU A 186 -4.78 -8.08 -3.07
CA LEU A 186 -4.37 -7.87 -4.46
C LEU A 186 -4.54 -6.41 -4.88
N GLN A 187 -5.63 -5.76 -4.46
CA GLN A 187 -5.90 -4.36 -4.75
C GLN A 187 -4.85 -3.44 -4.11
N ARG A 188 -4.48 -3.70 -2.84
CA ARG A 188 -3.35 -3.01 -2.18
C ARG A 188 -2.04 -3.16 -2.94
N LYS A 189 -1.75 -4.35 -3.49
CA LYS A 189 -0.55 -4.58 -4.32
C LYS A 189 -0.60 -3.78 -5.62
N ILE A 190 -1.76 -3.71 -6.29
CA ILE A 190 -1.95 -2.90 -7.50
C ILE A 190 -1.70 -1.43 -7.17
N GLU A 191 -2.33 -0.90 -6.13
CA GLU A 191 -2.14 0.49 -5.69
C GLU A 191 -0.68 0.80 -5.30
N GLU A 192 0.04 -0.17 -4.73
CA GLU A 192 1.47 -0.03 -4.44
C GLU A 192 2.30 0.06 -5.74
N TYR A 193 2.00 -0.76 -6.75
CA TYR A 193 2.67 -0.69 -8.06
C TYR A 193 2.34 0.62 -8.80
N GLU A 194 1.09 1.08 -8.74
CA GLU A 194 0.68 2.37 -9.30
C GLU A 194 1.40 3.53 -8.61
N ARG A 195 1.48 3.52 -7.27
CA ARG A 195 2.30 4.50 -6.51
C ARG A 195 3.75 4.49 -6.94
N LYS A 196 4.38 3.31 -7.11
CA LYS A 196 5.77 3.19 -7.60
C LYS A 196 5.94 3.74 -9.02
N VAL A 197 4.95 3.55 -9.89
CA VAL A 197 4.97 4.12 -11.26
C VAL A 197 4.86 5.64 -11.21
N ILE A 198 3.93 6.18 -10.42
CA ILE A 198 3.75 7.64 -10.23
C ILE A 198 5.02 8.25 -9.63
N GLU A 199 5.63 7.60 -8.64
CA GLU A 199 6.89 8.06 -8.04
C GLU A 199 8.02 8.08 -9.07
N ARG A 200 8.14 7.05 -9.93
CA ARG A 200 9.12 7.02 -11.03
C ARG A 200 8.86 8.12 -12.08
N ILE A 201 7.61 8.45 -12.34
CA ILE A 201 7.23 9.57 -13.23
C ILE A 201 7.60 10.91 -12.58
N ALA A 202 7.26 11.10 -11.30
CA ALA A 202 7.60 12.29 -10.53
C ALA A 202 9.13 12.47 -10.41
N GLN A 203 9.87 11.38 -10.21
CA GLN A 203 11.34 11.39 -10.20
C GLN A 203 11.90 11.83 -11.56
N ARG A 204 11.36 11.32 -12.67
CA ARG A 204 11.72 11.80 -14.02
C ARG A 204 11.41 13.28 -14.21
N GLN A 205 10.26 13.75 -13.74
CA GLN A 205 9.90 15.17 -13.80
C GLN A 205 10.82 16.05 -12.94
N ARG A 206 11.18 15.61 -11.73
CA ARG A 206 12.15 16.32 -10.87
C ARG A 206 13.53 16.38 -11.51
N LEU A 207 13.98 15.30 -12.15
CA LEU A 207 15.24 15.30 -12.90
C LEU A 207 15.18 16.25 -14.10
N HIS A 208 14.05 16.30 -14.82
CA HIS A 208 13.85 17.29 -15.88
C HIS A 208 13.83 18.73 -15.36
N GLN A 209 13.17 18.99 -14.23
CA GLN A 209 13.13 20.30 -13.60
C GLN A 209 14.50 20.72 -13.08
N ARG A 210 15.26 19.81 -12.44
CA ARG A 210 16.65 20.07 -12.02
C ARG A 210 17.55 20.36 -13.22
N SER A 211 17.45 19.55 -14.28
CA SER A 211 18.21 19.81 -15.51
C SER A 211 17.85 21.16 -16.13
N ALA A 212 16.57 21.57 -16.07
CA ALA A 212 16.13 22.87 -16.55
C ALA A 212 16.59 24.02 -15.64
N SER A 213 16.55 23.86 -14.32
CA SER A 213 17.02 24.86 -13.35
C SER A 213 18.53 25.00 -13.42
N GLU A 214 19.28 23.91 -13.45
CA GLU A 214 20.74 23.93 -13.62
C GLU A 214 21.12 24.61 -14.94
N LYS A 215 20.37 24.36 -16.03
CA LYS A 215 20.57 25.08 -17.29
C LYS A 215 20.33 26.58 -17.12
N GLN A 216 19.28 26.96 -16.40
CA GLN A 216 18.94 28.37 -16.13
C GLN A 216 19.96 29.04 -15.20
N ASP A 217 20.46 28.33 -14.19
CA ASP A 217 21.48 28.78 -13.25
C ASP A 217 22.81 28.97 -13.97
N LEU A 218 23.18 28.05 -14.87
CA LEU A 218 24.36 28.20 -15.72
C LEU A 218 24.24 29.40 -16.66
N MET A 219 23.07 29.61 -17.27
CA MET A 219 22.79 30.81 -18.07
C MET A 219 22.86 32.09 -17.24
N SER A 220 22.34 32.05 -16.00
CA SER A 220 22.33 33.23 -15.13
C SER A 220 23.73 33.51 -14.58
N ALA A 221 24.51 32.47 -14.25
CA ALA A 221 25.89 32.57 -13.84
C ALA A 221 26.78 33.07 -14.98
N SER A 222 26.61 32.58 -16.20
CA SER A 222 27.35 33.10 -17.36
C SER A 222 27.00 34.57 -17.63
N GLN A 223 25.72 34.94 -17.47
CA GLN A 223 25.26 36.31 -17.62
C GLN A 223 25.78 37.23 -16.51
N ASN A 224 25.85 36.75 -15.26
CA ASN A 224 26.47 37.47 -14.15
C ASN A 224 27.98 37.65 -14.36
N ILE A 225 28.69 36.61 -14.80
CA ILE A 225 30.12 36.72 -15.16
C ILE A 225 30.31 37.74 -16.28
N LEU A 226 29.41 37.79 -17.27
CA LEU A 226 29.44 38.79 -18.34
C LEU A 226 29.22 40.21 -17.80
N VAL A 227 28.31 40.38 -16.85
CA VAL A 227 28.07 41.66 -16.16
C VAL A 227 29.27 42.06 -15.32
N ASP A 228 29.86 41.13 -14.56
CA ASP A 228 31.04 41.36 -13.73
C ASP A 228 32.26 41.67 -14.59
N MET A 229 32.50 40.93 -15.67
CA MET A 229 33.56 41.23 -16.64
C MET A 229 33.34 42.58 -17.32
N LYS A 230 32.09 42.99 -17.53
CA LYS A 230 31.76 44.31 -18.08
C LYS A 230 31.99 45.41 -17.04
N LEU A 231 31.61 45.21 -15.79
CA LEU A 231 31.85 46.15 -14.69
C LEU A 231 33.34 46.24 -14.32
N GLU A 232 34.07 45.12 -14.36
CA GLU A 232 35.53 45.08 -14.21
C GLU A 232 36.22 45.71 -15.41
N GLY A 233 35.75 45.45 -16.63
CA GLY A 233 36.24 46.08 -17.85
C GLY A 233 36.02 47.58 -17.84
N ASP A 234 34.80 48.03 -17.53
CA ASP A 234 34.44 49.45 -17.39
C ASP A 234 35.22 50.08 -16.22
N GLY A 235 35.39 49.38 -15.10
CA GLY A 235 36.19 49.82 -13.96
C GLY A 235 37.69 49.80 -14.18
N MET A 236 38.21 48.94 -15.07
CA MET A 236 39.61 48.89 -15.49
C MET A 236 39.87 49.97 -16.54
N VAL A 237 38.92 50.24 -17.44
CA VAL A 237 38.97 51.37 -18.38
C VAL A 237 38.87 52.71 -17.63
N GLN A 238 38.02 52.79 -16.60
CA GLN A 238 37.92 53.96 -15.72
C GLN A 238 39.22 54.15 -14.91
N ARG A 239 39.76 53.08 -14.30
CA ARG A 239 41.06 53.11 -13.60
C ARG A 239 42.23 53.42 -14.53
N LEU A 240 42.25 52.90 -15.75
CA LEU A 240 43.28 53.21 -16.75
C LEU A 240 43.15 54.65 -17.23
N LYS A 241 41.93 55.19 -17.40
CA LYS A 241 41.71 56.62 -17.68
C LYS A 241 42.15 57.52 -16.52
N GLU A 242 41.87 57.14 -15.28
CA GLU A 242 42.28 57.87 -14.08
C GLU A 242 43.79 57.75 -13.81
N GLN A 243 44.41 56.59 -14.07
CA GLN A 243 45.86 56.36 -13.96
C GLN A 243 46.66 57.06 -15.07
N LEU A 244 46.15 57.09 -16.30
CA LEU A 244 46.77 57.85 -17.40
C LEU A 244 46.68 59.36 -17.17
N ALA A 245 45.66 59.81 -16.42
CA ALA A 245 45.48 61.22 -16.06
C ALA A 245 46.28 61.66 -14.82
N SER A 246 46.88 60.74 -14.05
CA SER A 246 47.44 61.06 -12.72
C SER A 246 48.86 60.58 -12.40
N GLN A 247 49.63 60.01 -13.34
CA GLN A 247 51.02 59.59 -13.04
C GLN A 247 52.13 60.43 -13.72
N PRO A 248 52.97 61.13 -12.92
CA PRO A 248 54.39 61.34 -13.21
C PRO A 248 55.23 60.08 -12.88
N HIS A 249 56.43 60.00 -13.48
CA HIS A 249 57.41 58.89 -13.43
C HIS A 249 57.53 58.19 -12.06
N PHE A 250 57.25 56.88 -12.04
CA PHE A 250 56.91 56.11 -10.83
C PHE A 250 58.09 55.37 -10.15
N GLU A 251 59.34 55.71 -10.44
CA GLU A 251 60.48 55.07 -9.73
C GLU A 251 60.86 55.74 -8.40
N ASN A 252 60.22 56.86 -8.01
CA ASN A 252 60.61 57.61 -6.79
C ASN A 252 59.44 58.16 -5.94
N THR A 253 58.24 57.57 -5.99
CA THR A 253 57.09 58.11 -5.24
C THR A 253 56.98 57.53 -3.81
N PRO A 254 56.89 58.37 -2.75
CA PRO A 254 56.89 57.95 -1.33
C PRO A 254 55.77 56.99 -0.91
N ASP A 255 54.69 56.90 -1.69
CA ASP A 255 53.52 56.09 -1.38
C ASP A 255 53.74 54.58 -1.57
N TYR A 256 54.71 54.17 -2.41
CA TYR A 256 55.08 52.76 -2.56
C TYR A 256 55.73 52.21 -1.28
N LEU A 257 56.48 53.06 -0.56
CA LEU A 257 57.09 52.73 0.73
C LEU A 257 56.05 52.70 1.87
N SER A 258 55.04 53.58 1.84
CA SER A 258 53.89 53.59 2.77
C SER A 258 52.98 52.36 2.65
N LEU A 259 52.87 51.79 1.45
CA LEU A 259 52.12 50.55 1.20
C LEU A 259 52.86 49.30 1.68
N LEU A 260 54.20 49.29 1.60
CA LEU A 260 55.03 48.24 2.20
C LEU A 260 54.87 48.19 3.73
N ASP A 261 54.87 49.35 4.39
CA ASP A 261 54.70 49.47 5.85
C ASP A 261 53.30 49.08 6.35
N LYS A 262 52.25 49.38 5.59
CA LYS A 262 50.88 48.95 5.91
C LYS A 262 50.69 47.44 5.75
N HIS A 263 51.45 46.81 4.86
CA HIS A 263 51.45 45.35 4.67
C HIS A 263 52.18 44.64 5.82
N GLU A 264 53.27 45.22 6.33
CA GLU A 264 53.98 44.78 7.54
C GLU A 264 53.11 44.92 8.81
N LEU A 265 52.30 45.98 8.93
CA LEU A 265 51.35 46.13 10.04
C LEU A 265 50.22 45.09 10.02
N LYS A 266 49.75 44.67 8.83
CA LYS A 266 48.77 43.60 8.70
C LYS A 266 49.35 42.22 9.04
N LYS A 267 50.61 41.95 8.67
CA LYS A 267 51.34 40.74 9.10
C LYS A 267 51.50 40.67 10.63
N LYS A 268 51.82 41.80 11.29
CA LYS A 268 51.89 41.88 12.76
C LYS A 268 50.55 41.65 13.45
N ARG A 269 49.42 42.04 12.83
CA ARG A 269 48.07 41.82 13.36
C ARG A 269 47.62 40.36 13.24
N ILE A 270 48.00 39.70 12.14
CA ILE A 270 47.77 38.26 11.92
C ILE A 270 48.61 37.44 12.91
N ALA A 271 49.90 37.76 13.09
CA ALA A 271 50.75 37.11 14.10
C ALA A 271 50.23 37.29 15.54
N LYS A 272 49.58 38.42 15.85
CA LYS A 272 48.98 38.67 17.18
C LYS A 272 47.71 37.85 17.42
N MET A 273 46.89 37.61 16.39
CA MET A 273 45.76 36.69 16.49
C MET A 273 46.21 35.24 16.56
N GLU A 274 47.30 34.88 15.89
CA GLU A 274 47.89 33.54 15.91
C GLU A 274 48.46 33.19 17.29
N VAL A 275 49.10 34.15 17.98
CA VAL A 275 49.52 34.03 19.39
C VAL A 275 48.32 33.95 20.34
N GLN A 276 47.22 34.66 20.08
CA GLN A 276 45.99 34.54 20.88
C GLN A 276 45.29 33.19 20.68
N LEU A 277 45.30 32.64 19.47
CA LEU A 277 44.82 31.29 19.18
C LEU A 277 45.69 30.22 19.85
N GLN A 278 47.01 30.38 19.82
CA GLN A 278 47.94 29.48 20.53
C GLN A 278 47.82 29.58 22.05
N LEU A 279 47.51 30.76 22.62
CA LEU A 279 47.21 30.91 24.04
C LEU A 279 45.84 30.33 24.42
N TRP A 280 44.87 30.35 23.51
CA TRP A 280 43.57 29.70 23.69
C TRP A 280 43.70 28.17 23.65
N ILE A 281 44.51 27.64 22.72
CA ILE A 281 44.88 26.22 22.63
C ILE A 281 45.68 25.78 23.87
N LYS A 282 46.66 26.57 24.34
CA LYS A 282 47.38 26.29 25.60
C LYS A 282 46.52 26.37 26.87
N LYS A 283 45.39 27.09 26.83
CA LYS A 283 44.41 27.13 27.93
C LYS A 283 43.46 25.92 27.88
N TYR A 284 43.20 25.39 26.69
CA TYR A 284 42.45 24.15 26.46
C TYR A 284 43.28 22.90 26.82
N ASP A 285 44.59 22.90 26.52
CA ASP A 285 45.51 21.80 26.86
C ASP A 285 45.85 21.71 28.36
N LYS A 286 45.55 22.73 29.15
CA LYS A 286 45.71 22.70 30.62
C LYS A 286 44.50 22.11 31.35
N PHE A 287 43.41 21.79 30.63
CA PHE A 287 42.17 21.26 31.20
C PHE A 287 41.93 19.76 30.91
N ILE A 288 42.78 19.10 30.11
CA ILE A 288 42.76 17.64 29.93
C ILE A 288 44.20 17.13 30.04
N GLY A 289 44.74 17.20 31.25
CA GLY A 289 46.03 16.62 31.59
C GLY A 289 45.82 15.50 32.60
N GLU A 290 45.28 14.37 32.13
CA GLU A 290 45.55 13.00 32.63
C GLU A 290 44.70 12.02 31.79
N PRO A 291 45.31 11.12 30.99
CA PRO A 291 44.55 10.08 30.30
C PRO A 291 43.98 9.13 31.35
N MET A 292 42.66 9.06 31.41
CA MET A 292 41.92 8.20 32.33
C MET A 292 42.40 6.74 32.13
N PRO A 293 42.76 5.97 33.18
CA PRO A 293 43.24 4.59 33.05
C PRO A 293 42.26 3.65 32.33
N SER A 294 40.98 4.02 32.28
CA SER A 294 39.93 3.34 31.51
C SER A 294 40.05 3.55 29.99
N LEU A 295 40.68 4.64 29.52
CA LEU A 295 40.92 4.90 28.10
C LEU A 295 42.07 4.06 27.57
N LEU A 296 43.16 3.89 28.34
CA LEU A 296 44.25 2.97 27.99
C LEU A 296 43.79 1.50 27.97
N ALA A 297 42.91 1.11 28.90
CA ALA A 297 42.30 -0.23 28.92
C ALA A 297 41.25 -0.44 27.80
N LEU A 298 40.65 0.66 27.30
CA LEU A 298 39.79 0.62 26.12
C LEU A 298 40.62 0.62 24.83
N GLU A 299 41.76 1.31 24.79
CA GLU A 299 42.73 1.29 23.68
C GLU A 299 43.34 -0.11 23.50
N GLU A 300 43.67 -0.79 24.60
CA GLU A 300 44.17 -2.17 24.59
C GLU A 300 43.09 -3.20 24.18
N LYS A 301 41.81 -2.96 24.51
CA LYS A 301 40.67 -3.76 24.02
C LYS A 301 40.22 -3.38 22.61
N MET A 302 40.46 -2.14 22.20
CA MET A 302 40.23 -1.65 20.85
C MET A 302 41.35 -2.08 19.89
N GLY A 303 42.53 -2.49 20.37
CA GLY A 303 43.60 -3.03 19.53
C GLY A 303 43.18 -4.28 18.73
N GLY A 304 42.32 -5.15 19.30
CA GLY A 304 41.71 -6.26 18.54
C GLY A 304 40.58 -5.83 17.61
N LEU A 305 39.95 -4.69 17.89
CA LEU A 305 38.96 -4.03 17.03
C LEU A 305 39.64 -3.23 15.91
N GLU A 306 40.88 -2.77 16.09
CA GLU A 306 41.73 -2.22 15.03
C GLU A 306 42.20 -3.34 14.12
N GLU A 307 42.59 -4.51 14.65
CA GLU A 307 42.89 -5.67 13.81
C GLU A 307 41.65 -6.16 13.05
N TRP A 308 40.47 -6.22 13.67
CA TRP A 308 39.20 -6.56 13.00
C TRP A 308 38.72 -5.46 12.03
N ARG A 309 38.87 -4.18 12.41
CA ARG A 309 38.61 -3.03 11.54
C ARG A 309 39.57 -3.05 10.37
N ASP A 310 40.82 -3.47 10.52
CA ASP A 310 41.82 -3.48 9.46
C ASP A 310 41.72 -4.73 8.58
N THR A 311 41.26 -5.86 9.12
CA THR A 311 41.14 -7.13 8.37
C THR A 311 39.76 -7.38 7.77
N VAL A 312 38.68 -6.84 8.36
CA VAL A 312 37.30 -7.10 7.94
C VAL A 312 36.58 -5.83 7.48
N LEU A 313 36.64 -4.75 8.27
CA LEU A 313 35.86 -3.54 7.98
C LEU A 313 36.52 -2.66 6.91
N ARG A 314 37.83 -2.37 7.02
CA ARG A 314 38.61 -1.53 6.10
C ARG A 314 38.66 -2.14 4.71
N PRO A 315 38.90 -3.45 4.50
CA PRO A 315 38.85 -4.01 3.16
C PRO A 315 37.45 -3.93 2.54
N GLN A 316 36.39 -3.97 3.36
CA GLN A 316 35.02 -3.78 2.87
C GLN A 316 34.72 -2.31 2.61
N GLU A 317 35.14 -1.38 3.46
CA GLU A 317 35.00 0.06 3.29
C GLU A 317 35.85 0.57 2.13
N GLU A 318 37.08 0.11 1.97
CA GLU A 318 37.95 0.36 0.82
C GLU A 318 37.37 -0.26 -0.44
N ARG A 319 36.77 -1.46 -0.39
CA ARG A 319 36.07 -2.02 -1.56
C ARG A 319 34.81 -1.23 -1.89
N LEU A 320 34.09 -0.71 -0.90
CA LEU A 320 32.90 0.11 -1.09
C LEU A 320 33.28 1.52 -1.60
N HIS A 321 34.39 2.09 -1.10
CA HIS A 321 34.98 3.33 -1.63
C HIS A 321 35.50 3.12 -3.04
N GLN A 322 36.30 2.09 -3.31
CA GLN A 322 36.75 1.74 -4.65
C GLN A 322 35.58 1.51 -5.61
N LEU A 323 34.49 0.86 -5.17
CA LEU A 323 33.30 0.72 -6.00
C LEU A 323 32.58 2.05 -6.20
N ARG A 324 32.47 2.92 -5.18
CA ARG A 324 31.90 4.26 -5.33
C ARG A 324 32.74 5.16 -6.21
N ASP A 325 34.06 5.08 -6.10
CA ASP A 325 35.01 5.84 -6.91
C ASP A 325 35.01 5.30 -8.35
N GLN A 326 34.96 3.98 -8.55
CA GLN A 326 34.80 3.37 -9.87
C GLN A 326 33.46 3.78 -10.49
N ILE A 327 32.35 3.72 -9.73
CA ILE A 327 31.04 4.18 -10.20
C ILE A 327 31.09 5.67 -10.52
N GLY A 328 31.68 6.51 -9.66
CA GLY A 328 31.85 7.93 -9.88
C GLY A 328 32.70 8.25 -11.12
N VAL A 329 33.76 7.48 -11.37
CA VAL A 329 34.59 7.57 -12.57
C VAL A 329 33.83 7.10 -13.82
N PHE A 330 33.04 6.02 -13.73
CA PHE A 330 32.21 5.58 -14.86
C PHE A 330 31.07 6.56 -15.16
N GLU A 331 30.45 7.14 -14.13
CA GLU A 331 29.44 8.17 -14.26
C GLU A 331 30.03 9.46 -14.83
N SER A 332 31.21 9.89 -14.36
CA SER A 332 31.89 11.07 -14.90
C SER A 332 32.34 10.84 -16.35
N ILE A 333 32.89 9.68 -16.68
CA ILE A 333 33.25 9.31 -18.07
C ILE A 333 32.01 9.27 -18.96
N ALA A 334 30.92 8.65 -18.51
CA ALA A 334 29.69 8.56 -19.30
C ALA A 334 29.03 9.94 -19.50
N LEU A 335 29.10 10.81 -18.50
CA LEU A 335 28.56 12.17 -18.56
C LEU A 335 29.45 13.06 -19.45
N GLU A 336 30.77 12.96 -19.32
CA GLU A 336 31.73 13.66 -20.19
C GLU A 336 31.64 13.19 -21.64
N GLU A 337 31.49 11.88 -21.88
CA GLU A 337 31.27 11.33 -23.22
C GLU A 337 29.96 11.83 -23.82
N LYS A 338 28.89 11.91 -23.03
CA LYS A 338 27.60 12.45 -23.47
C LYS A 338 27.67 13.97 -23.76
N ILE A 339 28.38 14.73 -22.92
CA ILE A 339 28.64 16.16 -23.16
C ILE A 339 29.44 16.33 -24.45
N GLU A 340 30.48 15.53 -24.65
CA GLU A 340 31.33 15.59 -25.84
C GLU A 340 30.57 15.19 -27.10
N GLN A 341 29.69 14.19 -27.03
CA GLN A 341 28.76 13.83 -28.11
C GLN A 341 27.79 14.98 -28.43
N MET A 342 27.24 15.65 -27.41
CA MET A 342 26.38 16.82 -27.62
C MET A 342 27.15 17.99 -28.24
N ARG A 343 28.40 18.25 -27.81
CA ARG A 343 29.28 19.26 -28.40
C ARG A 343 29.60 18.94 -29.86
N LYS A 344 29.95 17.69 -30.19
CA LYS A 344 30.19 17.21 -31.56
C LYS A 344 28.94 17.34 -32.43
N MET A 345 27.78 16.88 -31.96
CA MET A 345 26.50 16.97 -32.68
C MET A 345 26.04 18.41 -32.88
N HIS A 346 26.31 19.28 -31.92
CA HIS A 346 26.01 20.70 -32.03
C HIS A 346 26.93 21.38 -33.04
N ALA A 347 28.25 21.16 -32.95
CA ALA A 347 29.23 21.67 -33.90
C ALA A 347 28.94 21.23 -35.35
N VAL A 348 28.55 19.96 -35.55
CA VAL A 348 28.13 19.45 -36.88
C VAL A 348 26.89 20.19 -37.38
N ARG A 349 25.88 20.42 -36.54
CA ARG A 349 24.67 21.18 -36.92
C ARG A 349 24.95 22.65 -37.23
N VAL A 350 25.87 23.29 -36.51
CA VAL A 350 26.32 24.65 -36.80
C VAL A 350 27.04 24.71 -38.14
N LEU A 351 27.98 23.79 -38.39
CA LEU A 351 28.70 23.70 -39.67
C LEU A 351 27.79 23.39 -40.85
N GLN A 352 26.83 22.47 -40.69
CA GLN A 352 25.84 22.16 -41.73
C GLN A 352 24.96 23.37 -42.07
N ARG A 353 24.52 24.14 -41.06
CA ARG A 353 23.72 25.36 -41.26
C ARG A 353 24.55 26.46 -41.94
N ALA A 354 25.77 26.70 -41.48
CA ALA A 354 26.68 27.66 -42.09
C ALA A 354 27.00 27.31 -43.56
N TRP A 355 27.25 26.02 -43.84
CA TRP A 355 27.51 25.54 -45.19
C TRP A 355 26.28 25.68 -46.09
N LYS A 356 25.09 25.32 -45.60
CA LYS A 356 23.83 25.46 -46.34
C LYS A 356 23.54 26.92 -46.69
N ARG A 357 23.67 27.84 -45.73
CA ARG A 357 23.55 29.29 -45.96
C ARG A 357 24.60 29.81 -46.96
N THR A 358 25.84 29.30 -46.90
CA THR A 358 26.90 29.67 -47.86
C THR A 358 26.58 29.19 -49.28
N LEU A 359 26.02 27.98 -49.44
CA LEU A 359 25.55 27.47 -50.72
C LEU A 359 24.34 28.24 -51.25
N GLU A 360 23.39 28.61 -50.38
CA GLU A 360 22.23 29.44 -50.73
C GLU A 360 22.67 30.85 -51.17
N ILE A 361 23.62 31.47 -50.48
CA ILE A 361 24.22 32.75 -50.89
C ILE A 361 24.97 32.62 -52.22
N LYS A 362 25.67 31.50 -52.47
CA LYS A 362 26.32 31.23 -53.77
C LYS A 362 25.29 31.00 -54.88
N ARG A 363 24.18 30.31 -54.62
CA ARG A 363 23.07 30.11 -55.57
C ARG A 363 22.35 31.43 -55.86
N ALA A 364 22.05 32.23 -54.85
CA ALA A 364 21.44 33.56 -54.98
C ALA A 364 22.35 34.53 -55.76
N LYS A 365 23.67 34.47 -55.55
CA LYS A 365 24.66 35.25 -56.33
C LYS A 365 24.85 34.76 -57.77
N LYS A 366 24.46 33.52 -58.10
CA LYS A 366 24.46 33.00 -59.48
C LYS A 366 23.25 33.49 -60.28
N GLY A 367 22.16 33.89 -59.62
CA GLY A 367 20.94 34.41 -60.25
C GLY A 367 20.85 35.93 -60.39
N ASN A 368 21.63 36.72 -59.64
CA ASN A 368 21.54 38.19 -59.68
C ASN A 368 22.93 38.84 -59.67
N LYS A 369 23.48 39.11 -60.86
CA LYS A 369 24.65 39.97 -61.06
C LYS A 369 24.24 41.44 -60.94
N SER A 370 23.89 41.93 -59.75
CA SER A 370 23.86 43.38 -59.51
C SER A 370 24.12 43.75 -58.05
N LYS A 371 25.05 44.70 -57.87
CA LYS A 371 25.35 45.50 -56.66
C LYS A 371 25.74 44.74 -55.37
N LYS A 372 27.05 44.66 -55.13
CA LYS A 372 27.68 44.12 -53.91
C LYS A 372 28.15 45.27 -53.01
N GLY A 373 27.53 45.42 -51.85
CA GLY A 373 28.15 46.06 -50.68
C GLY A 373 28.99 45.00 -49.96
N LYS A 374 30.32 45.14 -49.98
CA LYS A 374 31.26 44.32 -49.20
C LYS A 374 31.47 45.03 -47.86
N GLY A 375 31.05 44.41 -46.76
CA GLY A 375 31.37 44.90 -45.42
C GLY A 375 30.74 44.10 -44.27
N LYS A 376 29.56 43.51 -44.46
CA LYS A 376 28.79 42.89 -43.35
C LYS A 376 28.41 41.41 -43.56
N ASN A 377 29.26 40.60 -44.19
CA ASN A 377 28.88 39.21 -44.52
C ASN A 377 28.99 38.24 -43.34
N PHE A 378 29.88 38.46 -42.37
CA PHE A 378 30.03 37.49 -41.27
C PHE A 378 28.86 37.58 -40.29
N GLU A 379 28.48 38.79 -39.88
CA GLU A 379 27.28 39.03 -39.05
C GLU A 379 25.98 38.63 -39.74
N ALA A 380 25.86 38.80 -41.06
CA ALA A 380 24.69 38.34 -41.80
C ALA A 380 24.60 36.81 -41.90
N VAL A 381 25.73 36.09 -41.88
CA VAL A 381 25.77 34.61 -41.90
C VAL A 381 25.39 34.02 -40.53
N CYS A 382 25.73 34.75 -39.46
CA CYS A 382 25.44 34.41 -38.07
C CYS A 382 24.15 35.05 -37.51
N ALA A 383 23.37 35.75 -38.34
CA ALA A 383 22.13 36.37 -37.91
C ALA A 383 21.12 35.29 -37.49
N GLY A 384 20.80 35.24 -36.20
CA GLY A 384 19.87 34.28 -35.57
C GLY A 384 20.53 33.13 -34.81
N ASP A 385 21.87 33.05 -34.78
CA ASP A 385 22.59 32.15 -33.89
C ASP A 385 22.90 32.86 -32.56
N THR A 386 23.00 32.12 -31.45
CA THR A 386 23.22 32.74 -30.13
C THR A 386 24.58 33.41 -30.08
N GLU A 387 24.72 34.48 -29.30
CA GLU A 387 25.97 35.25 -29.23
C GLU A 387 27.16 34.37 -28.78
N GLU A 388 26.90 33.37 -27.93
CA GLU A 388 27.87 32.33 -27.54
C GLU A 388 28.30 31.46 -28.72
N ASP A 389 27.37 31.03 -29.58
CA ASP A 389 27.72 30.24 -30.78
C ASP A 389 28.57 31.07 -31.75
N VAL A 390 28.25 32.36 -31.90
CA VAL A 390 29.02 33.30 -32.73
C VAL A 390 30.42 33.52 -32.13
N ALA A 391 30.53 33.61 -30.80
CA ALA A 391 31.80 33.71 -30.10
C ALA A 391 32.65 32.44 -30.22
N ALA A 392 32.04 31.25 -30.09
CA ALA A 392 32.73 29.97 -30.25
C ALA A 392 33.25 29.76 -31.68
N VAL A 393 32.46 30.15 -32.69
CA VAL A 393 32.91 30.12 -34.09
C VAL A 393 34.02 31.15 -34.32
N ARG A 394 33.94 32.36 -33.76
CA ARG A 394 35.04 33.33 -33.82
C ARG A 394 36.30 32.79 -33.15
N ALA A 395 36.20 32.25 -31.95
CA ALA A 395 37.33 31.68 -31.22
C ALA A 395 37.95 30.49 -31.97
N MET A 396 37.15 29.65 -32.62
CA MET A 396 37.67 28.57 -33.47
C MET A 396 38.36 29.12 -34.73
N VAL A 397 37.78 30.12 -35.40
CA VAL A 397 38.40 30.78 -36.55
C VAL A 397 39.70 31.46 -36.13
N GLU A 398 39.70 32.16 -35.02
CA GLU A 398 40.86 32.86 -34.45
C GLU A 398 41.93 31.85 -34.03
N LYS A 399 41.57 30.73 -33.40
CA LYS A 399 42.49 29.64 -33.09
C LYS A 399 43.09 29.03 -34.35
N ILE A 400 42.30 28.77 -35.39
CA ILE A 400 42.80 28.28 -36.69
C ILE A 400 43.74 29.32 -37.32
N THR A 401 43.40 30.61 -37.21
CA THR A 401 44.21 31.70 -37.76
C THR A 401 45.54 31.83 -37.01
N SER A 402 45.51 31.76 -35.68
CA SER A 402 46.68 31.76 -34.80
C SER A 402 47.53 30.51 -34.97
N GLU A 403 46.94 29.33 -35.19
CA GLU A 403 47.67 28.08 -35.45
C GLU A 403 48.30 28.10 -36.85
N ILE A 404 47.66 28.74 -37.84
CA ILE A 404 48.25 29.03 -39.15
C ILE A 404 49.39 30.04 -39.07
N MET A 405 49.28 31.07 -38.23
CA MET A 405 50.35 32.05 -38.04
C MET A 405 51.52 31.49 -37.22
N ALA A 406 51.25 30.79 -36.12
CA ALA A 406 52.26 30.17 -35.26
C ALA A 406 53.07 29.09 -36.01
N HIS A 407 52.41 28.18 -36.73
CA HIS A 407 53.13 27.18 -37.53
C HIS A 407 53.69 27.71 -38.86
N GLY A 408 53.20 28.87 -39.33
CA GLY A 408 53.66 29.49 -40.57
C GLY A 408 54.91 30.36 -40.42
N GLU A 409 55.16 30.89 -39.22
CA GLU A 409 56.25 31.84 -38.96
C GLU A 409 57.51 31.19 -38.37
N GLU A 410 57.38 30.18 -37.49
CA GLU A 410 58.54 29.59 -36.81
C GLU A 410 59.37 28.62 -37.67
N GLU A 411 58.79 27.97 -38.69
CA GLU A 411 59.45 26.86 -39.39
C GLU A 411 59.86 27.17 -40.85
N TYR A 412 59.43 28.31 -41.43
CA TYR A 412 59.60 28.57 -42.87
C TYR A 412 60.10 29.97 -43.26
N ASP A 413 60.28 30.91 -42.34
CA ASP A 413 61.00 32.17 -42.62
C ASP A 413 62.54 31.98 -42.47
N SER A 414 63.06 30.78 -42.82
CA SER A 414 64.50 30.47 -42.84
C SER A 414 65.25 31.16 -43.97
N TYR A 415 64.59 32.04 -44.73
CA TYR A 415 65.30 33.00 -45.56
C TYR A 415 65.87 34.04 -44.63
N ASP A 416 67.19 33.94 -44.44
CA ASP A 416 68.02 34.98 -43.83
C ASP A 416 67.44 36.34 -44.21
N THR A 417 67.11 37.14 -43.20
CA THR A 417 66.38 38.40 -43.36
C THR A 417 67.11 39.37 -44.30
N GLU A 418 68.40 39.13 -44.54
CA GLU A 418 69.29 39.88 -45.44
C GLU A 418 69.46 39.24 -46.83
N SER A 419 68.79 38.13 -47.12
CA SER A 419 68.93 37.47 -48.42
C SER A 419 68.53 38.41 -49.57
N LEU A 420 69.47 38.62 -50.48
CA LEU A 420 69.33 39.52 -51.64
C LEU A 420 68.05 39.25 -52.44
N GLN A 421 67.63 37.99 -52.49
CA GLN A 421 66.39 37.54 -53.16
C GLN A 421 65.11 38.07 -52.49
N LYS A 422 65.05 38.17 -51.15
CA LYS A 422 63.89 38.74 -50.44
C LYS A 422 63.80 40.25 -50.69
N VAL A 423 64.94 40.93 -50.73
CA VAL A 423 65.03 42.36 -51.08
C VAL A 423 64.60 42.58 -52.53
N GLU A 424 65.13 41.79 -53.47
CA GLU A 424 64.78 41.88 -54.89
C GLU A 424 63.29 41.60 -55.13
N PHE A 425 62.73 40.59 -54.48
CA PHE A 425 61.31 40.27 -54.57
C PHE A 425 60.42 41.38 -53.99
N ASN A 426 60.80 41.97 -52.85
CA ASN A 426 60.11 43.14 -52.30
C ASN A 426 60.20 44.35 -53.24
N ILE A 427 61.35 44.56 -53.89
CA ILE A 427 61.51 45.59 -54.92
C ILE A 427 60.56 45.32 -56.10
N GLN A 428 60.45 44.07 -56.57
CA GLN A 428 59.52 43.71 -57.64
C GLN A 428 58.05 43.90 -57.24
N ILE A 429 57.67 43.51 -56.01
CA ILE A 429 56.32 43.76 -55.48
C ILE A 429 56.03 45.27 -55.42
N ASN A 430 56.99 46.06 -54.95
CA ASN A 430 56.84 47.50 -54.87
C ASN A 430 56.74 48.13 -56.26
N ARG A 431 57.56 47.69 -57.23
CA ARG A 431 57.48 48.13 -58.64
C ARG A 431 56.12 47.82 -59.25
N VAL A 432 55.64 46.58 -59.14
CA VAL A 432 54.31 46.20 -59.66
C VAL A 432 53.20 46.94 -58.91
N GLY A 433 53.34 47.11 -57.60
CA GLY A 433 52.41 47.87 -56.77
C GLY A 433 52.36 49.37 -57.13
N MET A 434 53.48 49.94 -57.55
CA MET A 434 53.59 51.30 -58.08
C MET A 434 52.95 51.41 -59.46
N ILE A 435 53.32 50.54 -60.41
CA ILE A 435 52.76 50.52 -61.77
C ILE A 435 51.24 50.38 -61.74
N LEU A 436 50.71 49.44 -60.95
CA LEU A 436 49.26 49.28 -60.79
C LEU A 436 48.64 50.48 -60.07
N GLY A 437 49.38 51.16 -59.20
CA GLY A 437 48.95 52.38 -58.53
C GLY A 437 48.82 53.54 -59.49
N GLU A 438 49.85 53.80 -60.28
CA GLU A 438 49.90 54.82 -61.32
C GLU A 438 48.82 54.55 -62.37
N MET A 439 48.71 53.32 -62.88
CA MET A 439 47.63 52.93 -63.80
C MET A 439 46.24 53.22 -63.22
N THR A 440 46.03 52.94 -61.93
CA THR A 440 44.75 53.25 -61.26
C THR A 440 44.52 54.76 -61.22
N GLN A 441 45.53 55.55 -60.89
CA GLN A 441 45.46 57.01 -60.83
C GLN A 441 45.24 57.64 -62.22
N THR A 442 45.89 57.13 -63.26
CA THR A 442 45.69 57.56 -64.65
C THR A 442 44.28 57.23 -65.13
N LEU A 443 43.75 56.05 -64.79
CA LEU A 443 42.35 55.70 -65.08
C LEU A 443 41.37 56.62 -64.33
N GLU A 444 41.67 57.01 -63.09
CA GLU A 444 40.86 57.97 -62.33
C GLU A 444 40.81 59.33 -63.04
N VAL A 445 41.95 59.84 -63.50
CA VAL A 445 42.03 61.08 -64.28
C VAL A 445 41.28 60.96 -65.61
N LEU A 446 41.51 59.88 -66.36
CA LEU A 446 40.85 59.63 -67.64
C LEU A 446 39.33 59.63 -67.52
N PHE A 447 38.78 58.97 -66.50
CA PHE A 447 37.33 58.96 -66.29
C PHE A 447 36.80 60.30 -65.79
N CYS A 448 37.60 61.08 -65.05
CA CYS A 448 37.25 62.42 -64.61
C CYS A 448 37.44 63.50 -65.68
N LEU A 449 38.13 63.21 -66.78
CA LEU A 449 38.49 64.18 -67.82
C LEU A 449 37.30 65.00 -68.35
N PRO A 450 36.13 64.41 -68.64
CA PRO A 450 34.96 65.18 -69.09
C PRO A 450 34.43 66.16 -68.04
N ILE A 451 34.53 65.81 -66.76
CA ILE A 451 34.12 66.66 -65.63
C ILE A 451 35.13 67.80 -65.43
N ILE A 452 36.42 67.48 -65.55
CA ILE A 452 37.49 68.49 -65.50
C ILE A 452 37.34 69.48 -66.65
N CYS A 453 37.02 69.01 -67.86
CA CYS A 453 36.87 69.87 -69.03
C CYS A 453 35.67 70.82 -68.94
N GLN A 454 34.65 70.46 -68.14
CA GLN A 454 33.52 71.34 -67.83
C GLN A 454 33.87 72.42 -66.80
N ASN A 455 34.99 72.27 -66.08
CA ASN A 455 35.44 73.21 -65.06
C ASN A 455 36.69 73.96 -65.54
N GLU A 456 36.46 75.11 -66.16
CA GLU A 456 37.52 75.92 -66.80
C GLU A 456 38.61 76.36 -65.81
N ALA A 457 38.27 76.59 -64.55
CA ALA A 457 39.23 76.93 -63.50
C ALA A 457 40.24 75.81 -63.21
N ILE A 458 39.85 74.53 -63.34
CA ILE A 458 40.78 73.41 -63.14
C ILE A 458 41.68 73.23 -64.37
N LEU A 459 41.12 73.43 -65.57
CA LEU A 459 41.90 73.44 -66.80
C LEU A 459 42.95 74.56 -66.81
N ASP A 460 42.59 75.73 -66.31
CA ASP A 460 43.49 76.89 -66.25
C ASP A 460 44.68 76.70 -65.31
N VAL A 461 44.48 75.93 -64.25
CA VAL A 461 45.53 75.63 -63.26
C VAL A 461 46.43 74.47 -63.70
N CYS A 462 45.89 73.47 -64.42
CA CYS A 462 46.63 72.24 -64.70
C CYS A 462 47.32 72.20 -66.08
N PHE A 463 46.92 73.06 -67.02
CA PHE A 463 47.32 72.96 -68.42
C PHE A 463 47.66 74.32 -69.03
N ASP A 464 48.67 74.34 -69.89
CA ASP A 464 48.98 75.51 -70.71
C ASP A 464 47.94 75.67 -71.84
N VAL A 465 47.91 76.83 -72.51
CA VAL A 465 46.88 77.15 -73.52
C VAL A 465 46.80 76.10 -74.63
N ASP A 466 47.94 75.57 -75.06
CA ASP A 466 48.01 74.53 -76.09
C ASP A 466 47.50 73.18 -75.59
N ASP A 467 47.88 72.78 -74.37
CA ASP A 467 47.40 71.56 -73.70
C ASP A 467 45.87 71.58 -73.49
N LYS A 468 45.30 72.74 -73.15
CA LYS A 468 43.85 72.92 -72.98
C LYS A 468 43.08 72.61 -74.26
N ASN A 469 43.60 73.05 -75.40
CA ASN A 469 42.95 72.81 -76.69
C ASN A 469 42.97 71.32 -77.04
N VAL A 470 44.08 70.64 -76.77
CA VAL A 470 44.20 69.18 -76.97
C VAL A 470 43.25 68.40 -76.07
N ILE A 471 43.11 68.80 -74.80
CA ILE A 471 42.22 68.11 -73.85
C ILE A 471 40.74 68.44 -74.10
N LYS A 472 40.41 69.69 -74.46
CA LYS A 472 39.05 70.05 -74.92
C LYS A 472 38.67 69.24 -76.16
N PHE A 473 39.59 69.07 -77.10
CA PHE A 473 39.40 68.22 -78.29
C PHE A 473 39.18 66.75 -77.92
N LEU A 474 39.98 66.18 -77.03
CA LEU A 474 39.82 64.80 -76.56
C LEU A 474 38.51 64.59 -75.79
N SER A 475 38.12 65.53 -74.94
CA SER A 475 36.86 65.48 -74.23
C SER A 475 35.68 65.59 -75.18
N GLN A 476 35.76 66.44 -76.21
CA GLN A 476 34.76 66.52 -77.26
C GLN A 476 34.70 65.23 -78.07
N TYR A 477 35.85 64.63 -78.39
CA TYR A 477 35.94 63.36 -79.12
C TYR A 477 35.36 62.18 -78.32
N ILE A 478 35.63 62.12 -77.01
CA ILE A 478 35.04 61.10 -76.13
C ILE A 478 33.53 61.33 -75.99
N ALA A 479 33.10 62.59 -75.86
CA ALA A 479 31.67 62.94 -75.73
C ALA A 479 30.88 62.66 -77.01
N SER A 480 31.42 62.98 -78.18
CA SER A 480 30.80 62.76 -79.50
C SER A 480 30.65 61.28 -79.84
N ASN A 481 31.56 60.43 -79.36
CA ASN A 481 31.45 58.97 -79.51
C ASN A 481 30.45 58.32 -78.53
N THR A 482 30.06 58.98 -77.44
CA THR A 482 29.14 58.41 -76.43
C THR A 482 27.66 58.69 -76.67
N THR A 483 27.29 59.64 -77.52
CA THR A 483 25.87 60.08 -77.68
C THR A 483 25.12 59.39 -78.81
N VAL A 484 25.78 58.59 -79.65
CA VAL A 484 25.10 57.77 -80.67
C VAL A 484 25.18 56.31 -80.26
N ALA A 485 24.02 55.65 -80.14
CA ALA A 485 23.94 54.19 -80.02
C ALA A 485 24.45 53.57 -81.34
N MET A 486 25.76 53.46 -81.45
CA MET A 486 26.47 52.91 -82.61
C MET A 486 26.18 51.42 -82.73
N SER A 487 25.51 51.04 -83.83
CA SER A 487 25.49 49.65 -84.31
C SER A 487 26.91 49.22 -84.66
N LYS A 488 27.20 47.94 -84.42
CA LYS A 488 28.54 47.36 -84.27
C LYS A 488 29.42 47.35 -85.55
N ASP A 489 28.96 47.92 -86.66
CA ASP A 489 29.52 47.62 -87.99
C ASP A 489 30.17 48.81 -88.75
N ASP A 490 30.17 50.05 -88.22
CA ASP A 490 30.80 51.20 -88.92
C ASP A 490 31.76 52.00 -88.02
N ILE A 491 32.84 51.37 -87.54
CA ILE A 491 34.00 52.12 -87.05
C ILE A 491 35.21 51.67 -87.88
N ASP A 492 35.49 52.43 -88.93
CA ASP A 492 36.70 52.28 -89.73
C ASP A 492 37.90 52.84 -88.94
N VAL A 493 38.56 51.93 -88.22
CA VAL A 493 39.70 52.23 -87.31
C VAL A 493 40.91 52.82 -88.07
N GLU A 494 40.95 52.72 -89.40
CA GLU A 494 42.05 53.23 -90.22
C GLU A 494 42.09 54.78 -90.34
N GLN A 495 41.00 55.48 -90.02
CA GLN A 495 40.98 56.96 -90.05
C GLN A 495 41.51 57.63 -88.78
N LEU A 496 41.72 56.88 -87.70
CA LEU A 496 42.37 57.37 -86.47
C LEU A 496 43.88 57.16 -86.50
N LYS A 497 44.55 57.83 -87.44
CA LYS A 497 46.01 58.04 -87.33
C LYS A 497 46.28 59.13 -86.30
N ILE A 498 46.09 58.82 -85.02
CA ILE A 498 46.74 59.60 -83.96
C ILE A 498 48.24 59.32 -84.12
N PRO A 499 49.08 60.31 -84.45
CA PRO A 499 50.51 60.13 -84.51
C PRO A 499 50.98 59.52 -83.19
N SER A 500 51.73 58.42 -83.23
CA SER A 500 52.16 57.70 -82.02
C SER A 500 52.90 58.58 -81.00
N GLY A 501 53.53 59.67 -81.46
CA GLY A 501 54.12 60.70 -80.59
C GLY A 501 53.10 61.47 -79.74
N GLN A 502 51.91 61.77 -80.26
CA GLN A 502 50.87 62.51 -79.53
C GLN A 502 50.23 61.68 -78.43
N LEU A 503 50.17 60.35 -78.58
CA LEU A 503 49.69 59.46 -77.51
C LEU A 503 50.65 59.43 -76.31
N ILE A 504 51.96 59.52 -76.56
CA ILE A 504 52.99 59.58 -75.51
C ILE A 504 52.92 60.94 -74.81
N GLU A 505 52.77 62.04 -75.56
CA GLU A 505 52.57 63.37 -74.99
C GLU A 505 51.29 63.43 -74.14
N LEU A 506 50.19 62.88 -74.64
CA LEU A 506 48.91 62.80 -73.92
C LEU A 506 49.03 61.94 -72.65
N ALA A 507 49.71 60.80 -72.70
CA ALA A 507 50.01 60.00 -71.50
C ALA A 507 50.87 60.77 -70.49
N SER A 508 51.84 61.56 -70.97
CA SER A 508 52.68 62.41 -70.12
C SER A 508 51.88 63.54 -69.46
N LEU A 509 50.93 64.14 -70.20
CA LEU A 509 50.02 65.18 -69.72
C LEU A 509 49.05 64.64 -68.66
N LEU A 510 48.50 63.44 -68.88
CA LEU A 510 47.61 62.78 -67.93
C LEU A 510 48.32 62.29 -66.67
N SER A 511 49.65 62.24 -66.67
CA SER A 511 50.49 61.82 -65.54
C SER A 511 50.95 63.00 -64.67
N LYS A 512 50.54 64.24 -64.96
CA LYS A 512 50.86 65.43 -64.14
C LYS A 512 50.28 65.25 -62.72
N LYS A 513 51.15 65.33 -61.70
CA LYS A 513 50.75 65.10 -60.28
C LYS A 513 49.67 66.06 -59.78
N GLU A 514 49.69 67.29 -60.28
CA GLU A 514 48.72 68.34 -59.96
C GLU A 514 47.31 67.95 -60.43
N LEU A 515 47.22 67.34 -61.61
CA LEU A 515 45.98 66.82 -62.18
C LEU A 515 45.44 65.63 -61.37
N HIS A 516 46.31 64.74 -60.90
CA HIS A 516 45.91 63.65 -60.00
C HIS A 516 45.38 64.20 -58.67
N ALA A 517 45.98 65.25 -58.10
CA ALA A 517 45.51 65.86 -56.86
C ALA A 517 44.13 66.52 -57.04
N ALA A 518 43.93 67.24 -58.15
CA ALA A 518 42.65 67.88 -58.47
C ALA A 518 41.52 66.84 -58.70
N THR A 519 41.83 65.67 -59.26
CA THR A 519 40.82 64.65 -59.61
C THR A 519 40.28 63.85 -58.45
N VAL A 520 41.00 63.74 -57.32
CA VAL A 520 40.56 62.97 -56.14
C VAL A 520 39.16 63.39 -55.66
N GLY A 521 38.85 64.69 -55.70
CA GLY A 521 37.55 65.23 -55.32
C GLY A 521 36.41 64.84 -56.29
N HIS A 522 36.73 64.72 -57.58
CA HIS A 522 35.76 64.50 -58.65
C HIS A 522 35.45 63.02 -58.90
N VAL A 523 36.26 62.08 -58.42
CA VAL A 523 35.97 60.63 -58.51
C VAL A 523 34.60 60.28 -57.89
N LYS A 524 34.14 61.04 -56.88
CA LYS A 524 32.81 60.86 -56.26
C LYS A 524 31.65 61.24 -57.19
N GLN A 525 31.88 62.18 -58.10
CA GLN A 525 30.89 62.71 -59.05
C GLN A 525 30.74 61.82 -60.30
N LEU A 526 31.65 60.84 -60.50
CA LEU A 526 31.58 59.90 -61.60
C LEU A 526 30.29 59.04 -61.57
N PRO A 527 29.74 58.69 -62.75
CA PRO A 527 28.70 57.68 -62.88
C PRO A 527 29.05 56.38 -62.13
N GLY A 528 28.02 55.72 -61.57
CA GLY A 528 28.21 54.56 -60.70
C GLY A 528 28.92 53.36 -61.36
N VAL A 529 28.94 53.29 -62.69
CA VAL A 529 29.66 52.26 -63.46
C VAL A 529 31.17 52.45 -63.32
N TYR A 530 31.68 53.66 -63.58
CA TYR A 530 33.12 53.97 -63.47
C TYR A 530 33.62 53.89 -62.03
N ARG A 531 32.83 54.33 -61.04
CA ARG A 531 33.17 54.15 -59.62
C ARG A 531 33.32 52.68 -59.23
N ARG A 532 32.45 51.80 -59.72
CA ARG A 532 32.60 50.35 -59.48
C ARG A 532 33.82 49.77 -60.17
N PHE A 533 34.09 50.19 -61.40
CA PHE A 533 35.27 49.75 -62.14
C PHE A 533 36.56 50.15 -61.41
N LEU A 534 36.69 51.43 -61.03
CA LEU A 534 37.83 51.92 -60.26
C LEU A 534 37.97 51.21 -58.90
N SER A 535 36.87 50.96 -58.21
CA SER A 535 36.87 50.16 -56.98
C SER A 535 37.39 48.74 -57.22
N ASN A 536 36.94 48.08 -58.29
CA ASN A 536 37.43 46.75 -58.66
C ASN A 536 38.93 46.75 -59.02
N ILE A 537 39.43 47.77 -59.71
CA ILE A 537 40.85 47.92 -60.03
C ILE A 537 41.69 48.15 -58.76
N ARG A 538 41.20 48.97 -57.81
CA ARG A 538 41.84 49.14 -56.50
C ARG A 538 41.85 47.84 -55.69
N GLU A 539 40.75 47.08 -55.69
CA GLU A 539 40.68 45.76 -55.07
C GLU A 539 41.63 44.76 -55.75
N PHE A 540 41.71 44.79 -57.09
CA PHE A 540 42.62 43.96 -57.87
C PHE A 540 44.07 44.28 -57.52
N ARG A 541 44.46 45.56 -57.45
CA ARG A 541 45.79 45.98 -56.98
C ARG A 541 46.10 45.42 -55.60
N LYS A 542 45.18 45.59 -54.64
CA LYS A 542 45.35 45.05 -53.28
C LYS A 542 45.48 43.53 -53.27
N PHE A 543 44.68 42.84 -54.07
CA PHE A 543 44.72 41.39 -54.22
C PHE A 543 46.05 40.92 -54.82
N THR A 544 46.50 41.53 -55.91
CA THR A 544 47.76 41.19 -56.59
C THR A 544 48.95 41.42 -55.67
N ILE A 545 49.01 42.57 -54.97
CA ILE A 545 50.08 42.83 -53.98
C ILE A 545 50.04 41.77 -52.87
N ASN A 546 48.85 41.45 -52.32
CA ASN A 546 48.73 40.43 -51.29
C ASN A 546 49.11 39.02 -51.78
N LYS A 547 48.79 38.70 -53.04
CA LYS A 547 49.12 37.40 -53.65
C LYS A 547 50.61 37.29 -53.97
N MET A 548 51.25 38.39 -54.39
CA MET A 548 52.70 38.41 -54.57
C MET A 548 53.44 38.37 -53.22
N LYS A 549 52.87 38.95 -52.15
CA LYS A 549 53.39 38.80 -50.77
C LYS A 549 53.24 37.38 -50.20
N LEU A 550 52.40 36.53 -50.80
CA LEU A 550 52.29 35.12 -50.44
C LEU A 550 53.37 34.34 -51.16
N THR A 551 54.45 34.03 -50.44
CA THR A 551 55.52 33.15 -50.96
C THR A 551 54.99 31.73 -51.16
N ALA A 552 55.55 31.00 -52.14
CA ALA A 552 55.18 29.61 -52.42
C ALA A 552 55.29 28.72 -51.16
N GLN A 553 56.22 29.01 -50.25
CA GLN A 553 56.36 28.33 -48.97
C GLN A 553 55.18 28.59 -48.02
N LYS A 554 54.68 29.84 -47.91
CA LYS A 554 53.49 30.16 -47.10
C LYS A 554 52.24 29.48 -47.66
N ASP A 555 52.11 29.37 -48.98
CA ASP A 555 51.02 28.62 -49.61
C ASP A 555 51.16 27.10 -49.37
N LEU A 556 52.37 26.53 -49.42
CA LEU A 556 52.62 25.12 -49.09
C LEU A 556 52.36 24.81 -47.60
N ALA A 557 52.75 25.70 -46.69
CA ALA A 557 52.48 25.56 -45.25
C ALA A 557 50.97 25.57 -44.98
N LYS A 558 50.22 26.49 -45.61
CA LYS A 558 48.76 26.51 -45.55
C LYS A 558 48.16 25.21 -46.06
N GLU A 559 48.66 24.67 -47.18
CA GLU A 559 48.18 23.41 -47.74
C GLU A 559 48.46 22.23 -46.78
N LYS A 560 49.65 22.16 -46.17
CA LYS A 560 49.99 21.15 -45.16
C LYS A 560 49.04 21.21 -43.95
N ILE A 561 48.77 22.41 -43.42
CA ILE A 561 47.83 22.60 -42.31
C ILE A 561 46.42 22.19 -42.73
N LEU A 562 45.98 22.60 -43.92
CA LEU A 562 44.67 22.22 -44.47
C LEU A 562 44.54 20.70 -44.58
N HIS A 563 45.60 20.01 -45.02
CA HIS A 563 45.63 18.56 -45.15
C HIS A 563 45.62 17.84 -43.78
N ARG A 564 46.32 18.37 -42.77
CA ARG A 564 46.26 17.87 -41.38
C ARG A 564 44.85 18.02 -40.81
N LEU A 565 44.22 19.19 -40.98
CA LEU A 565 42.86 19.47 -40.55
C LEU A 565 41.84 18.56 -41.27
N TRP A 566 42.01 18.35 -42.57
CA TRP A 566 41.18 17.43 -43.35
C TRP A 566 41.30 15.99 -42.84
N THR A 567 42.52 15.52 -42.59
CA THR A 567 42.76 14.17 -42.05
C THR A 567 42.15 13.99 -40.66
N ARG A 568 42.27 15.00 -39.78
CA ARG A 568 41.63 15.00 -38.46
C ARG A 568 40.10 15.01 -38.58
N ASN A 569 39.55 15.82 -39.48
CA ASN A 569 38.11 15.84 -39.74
C ASN A 569 37.62 14.47 -40.21
N GLU A 570 38.36 13.81 -41.09
CA GLU A 570 37.99 12.47 -41.57
C GLU A 570 38.05 11.40 -40.47
N ARG A 571 39.01 11.49 -39.53
CA ARG A 571 39.02 10.65 -38.31
C ARG A 571 37.82 10.94 -37.42
N ASN A 572 37.53 12.22 -37.17
CA ASN A 572 36.39 12.64 -36.34
C ASN A 572 35.06 12.16 -36.96
N LYS A 573 34.89 12.22 -38.28
CA LYS A 573 33.71 11.65 -38.95
C LYS A 573 33.58 10.15 -38.73
N LYS A 574 34.68 9.40 -38.79
CA LYS A 574 34.66 7.96 -38.52
C LYS A 574 34.30 7.66 -37.07
N GLU A 575 34.81 8.42 -36.10
CA GLU A 575 34.42 8.30 -34.69
C GLU A 575 32.96 8.64 -34.45
N ILE A 576 32.45 9.71 -35.05
CA ILE A 576 31.03 10.09 -34.95
C ILE A 576 30.15 8.94 -35.46
N ARG A 577 30.47 8.35 -36.62
CA ARG A 577 29.74 7.19 -37.13
C ARG A 577 29.76 6.01 -36.16
N LYS A 578 30.92 5.67 -35.59
CA LYS A 578 31.02 4.58 -34.59
C LYS A 578 30.13 4.83 -33.37
N ILE A 579 30.09 6.08 -32.89
CA ILE A 579 29.24 6.46 -31.76
C ILE A 579 27.76 6.38 -32.14
N GLU A 580 27.39 6.86 -33.33
CA GLU A 580 26.03 6.75 -33.86
C GLU A 580 25.59 5.28 -33.95
N ASP A 581 26.45 4.40 -34.44
CA ASP A 581 26.20 2.96 -34.52
C ASP A 581 25.99 2.34 -33.11
N ILE A 582 26.81 2.72 -32.13
CA ILE A 582 26.65 2.27 -30.73
C ILE A 582 25.33 2.77 -30.13
N LEU A 583 24.94 4.01 -30.42
CA LEU A 583 23.68 4.58 -29.95
C LEU A 583 22.48 3.85 -30.56
N VAL A 584 22.53 3.54 -31.87
CA VAL A 584 21.50 2.75 -32.54
C VAL A 584 21.41 1.35 -31.90
N MET A 585 22.52 0.64 -31.74
CA MET A 585 22.53 -0.67 -31.09
C MET A 585 22.00 -0.65 -29.64
N LYS A 586 22.36 0.37 -28.84
CA LYS A 586 21.84 0.52 -27.47
C LYS A 586 20.34 0.81 -27.46
N LYS A 587 19.85 1.58 -28.45
CA LYS A 587 18.42 1.88 -28.59
C LYS A 587 17.64 0.62 -28.99
N GLU A 588 18.14 -0.15 -29.96
CA GLU A 588 17.54 -1.42 -30.37
C GLU A 588 17.46 -2.43 -29.22
N LYS A 589 18.55 -2.62 -28.45
CA LYS A 589 18.55 -3.48 -27.26
C LYS A 589 17.55 -3.02 -26.19
N LEU A 590 17.37 -1.72 -26.03
CA LEU A 590 16.38 -1.19 -25.09
C LEU A 590 14.95 -1.44 -25.59
N GLU A 591 14.70 -1.23 -26.89
CA GLU A 591 13.41 -1.52 -27.52
C GLU A 591 13.06 -3.02 -27.43
N GLU A 592 14.03 -3.91 -27.65
CA GLU A 592 13.88 -5.36 -27.43
C GLU A 592 13.51 -5.68 -25.98
N SER A 593 14.25 -5.14 -24.99
CA SER A 593 13.96 -5.36 -23.56
C SER A 593 12.58 -4.82 -23.15
N VAL A 594 12.17 -3.69 -23.72
CA VAL A 594 10.84 -3.11 -23.50
C VAL A 594 9.76 -4.02 -24.09
N GLN A 595 9.97 -4.53 -25.30
CA GLN A 595 9.04 -5.43 -25.97
C GLN A 595 8.89 -6.78 -25.23
N GLU A 596 9.99 -7.34 -24.73
CA GLU A 596 9.97 -8.52 -23.86
C GLU A 596 9.13 -8.28 -22.61
N LYS A 597 9.31 -7.15 -21.93
CA LYS A 597 8.51 -6.80 -20.73
C LYS A 597 7.03 -6.60 -21.07
N PHE A 598 6.71 -5.98 -22.21
CA PHE A 598 5.33 -5.88 -22.68
C PHE A 598 4.70 -7.26 -22.92
N SER A 599 5.44 -8.19 -23.53
CA SER A 599 4.96 -9.57 -23.74
C SER A 599 4.66 -10.31 -22.42
N VAL A 600 5.44 -10.05 -21.36
CA VAL A 600 5.22 -10.62 -20.02
C VAL A 600 3.95 -10.03 -19.41
N ILE A 601 3.76 -8.71 -19.51
CA ILE A 601 2.56 -8.03 -19.02
C ILE A 601 1.30 -8.58 -19.71
N GLU A 602 1.33 -8.78 -21.03
CA GLU A 602 0.19 -9.33 -21.77
C GLU A 602 -0.11 -10.78 -21.38
N ARG A 603 0.90 -11.60 -21.08
CA ARG A 603 0.66 -12.96 -20.52
C ARG A 603 -0.05 -12.89 -19.17
N TYR A 604 0.41 -12.04 -18.25
CA TYR A 604 -0.24 -11.90 -16.94
C TYR A 604 -1.66 -11.33 -17.02
N ARG A 605 -1.94 -10.44 -17.98
CA ARG A 605 -3.30 -9.96 -18.24
C ARG A 605 -4.22 -11.11 -18.66
N LYS A 606 -3.78 -11.97 -19.57
CA LYS A 606 -4.54 -13.16 -19.98
C LYS A 606 -4.76 -14.14 -18.83
N GLU A 607 -3.72 -14.41 -18.04
CA GLU A 607 -3.85 -15.28 -16.85
C GLU A 607 -4.86 -14.73 -15.83
N LEU A 608 -4.89 -13.40 -15.62
CA LEU A 608 -5.89 -12.75 -14.77
C LEU A 608 -7.31 -12.88 -15.31
N GLU A 609 -7.50 -12.71 -16.62
CA GLU A 609 -8.80 -12.88 -17.28
C GLU A 609 -9.30 -14.33 -17.16
N GLU A 610 -8.42 -15.31 -17.39
CA GLU A 610 -8.72 -16.74 -17.23
C GLU A 610 -9.05 -17.10 -15.77
N LEU A 611 -8.29 -16.58 -14.81
CA LEU A 611 -8.57 -16.79 -13.39
C LEU A 611 -9.92 -16.16 -13.00
N GLY A 612 -10.20 -14.97 -13.50
CA GLY A 612 -11.48 -14.28 -13.31
C GLY A 612 -12.64 -15.05 -13.91
N TYR A 613 -12.47 -15.64 -15.09
CA TYR A 613 -13.45 -16.52 -15.72
C TYR A 613 -13.70 -17.77 -14.89
N LYS A 614 -12.65 -18.50 -14.49
CA LYS A 614 -12.75 -19.68 -13.63
C LYS A 614 -13.42 -19.38 -12.29
N SER A 615 -13.11 -18.23 -11.68
CA SER A 615 -13.75 -17.80 -10.44
C SER A 615 -15.25 -17.58 -10.62
N ARG A 616 -15.67 -16.86 -11.66
CA ARG A 616 -17.10 -16.66 -11.98
C ARG A 616 -17.81 -17.97 -12.25
N GLU A 617 -17.20 -18.87 -13.02
CA GLU A 617 -17.76 -20.19 -13.31
C GLU A 617 -17.92 -21.03 -12.03
N ASN A 618 -16.94 -21.00 -11.13
CA ASN A 618 -17.02 -21.69 -9.84
C ASN A 618 -18.10 -21.10 -8.93
N ILE A 619 -18.25 -19.77 -8.90
CA ILE A 619 -19.33 -19.11 -8.14
C ILE A 619 -20.69 -19.52 -8.69
N LEU A 620 -20.87 -19.52 -10.02
CA LEU A 620 -22.12 -19.94 -10.66
C LEU A 620 -22.45 -21.41 -10.35
N LYS A 621 -21.49 -22.32 -10.53
CA LYS A 621 -21.67 -23.74 -10.19
C LYS A 621 -22.04 -23.92 -8.72
N PHE A 622 -21.36 -23.19 -7.83
CA PHE A 622 -21.68 -23.25 -6.42
C PHE A 622 -23.11 -22.77 -6.15
N MET A 623 -23.52 -21.64 -6.73
CA MET A 623 -24.89 -21.13 -6.58
C MET A 623 -25.92 -22.15 -7.05
N ASP A 624 -25.71 -22.75 -8.22
CA ASP A 624 -26.59 -23.80 -8.76
C ASP A 624 -26.64 -25.04 -7.84
N ASP A 625 -25.49 -25.49 -7.32
CA ASP A 625 -25.41 -26.62 -6.38
C ASP A 625 -26.11 -26.30 -5.06
N SER A 626 -25.92 -25.08 -4.53
CA SER A 626 -26.56 -24.60 -3.31
C SER A 626 -28.07 -24.47 -3.46
N ASP A 627 -28.55 -23.96 -4.60
CA ASP A 627 -29.98 -23.86 -4.90
C ASP A 627 -30.61 -25.24 -5.04
N ARG A 628 -29.89 -26.19 -5.64
CA ARG A 628 -30.31 -27.59 -5.72
C ARG A 628 -30.39 -28.26 -4.34
N GLU A 629 -29.39 -28.05 -3.49
CA GLU A 629 -29.43 -28.53 -2.11
C GLU A 629 -30.59 -27.91 -1.33
N MET A 630 -30.80 -26.61 -1.46
CA MET A 630 -31.90 -25.89 -0.82
C MET A 630 -33.26 -26.42 -1.26
N TYR A 631 -33.44 -26.69 -2.56
CA TYR A 631 -34.64 -27.31 -3.09
C TYR A 631 -34.91 -28.67 -2.44
N HIS A 632 -33.89 -29.53 -2.33
CA HIS A 632 -34.02 -30.81 -1.63
C HIS A 632 -34.30 -30.67 -0.13
N PHE A 633 -33.85 -29.59 0.52
CA PHE A 633 -34.24 -29.29 1.91
C PHE A 633 -35.71 -28.94 2.03
N PHE A 634 -36.22 -28.09 1.15
CA PHE A 634 -37.63 -27.75 1.12
C PHE A 634 -38.49 -28.97 0.86
N GLU A 635 -38.15 -29.78 -0.14
CA GLU A 635 -38.86 -31.03 -0.46
C GLU A 635 -38.91 -31.99 0.74
N ARG A 636 -37.79 -32.19 1.46
CA ARG A 636 -37.78 -33.01 2.69
C ARG A 636 -38.59 -32.40 3.83
N SER A 637 -38.56 -31.07 3.96
CA SER A 637 -39.32 -30.35 4.98
C SER A 637 -40.82 -30.47 4.73
N ASP A 638 -41.24 -30.30 3.49
CA ASP A 638 -42.63 -30.44 3.05
C ASP A 638 -43.11 -31.88 3.27
N GLN A 639 -42.32 -32.89 2.87
CA GLN A 639 -42.64 -34.29 3.15
C GLN A 639 -42.79 -34.56 4.66
N ARG A 640 -41.92 -33.98 5.49
CA ARG A 640 -42.03 -34.12 6.96
C ARG A 640 -43.28 -33.44 7.50
N TYR A 641 -43.64 -32.29 6.95
CA TYR A 641 -44.85 -31.57 7.33
C TYR A 641 -46.11 -32.37 6.97
N GLU A 642 -46.16 -32.94 5.77
CA GLU A 642 -47.23 -33.87 5.37
C GLU A 642 -47.33 -35.07 6.31
N ASN A 643 -46.20 -35.73 6.61
CA ASN A 643 -46.17 -36.86 7.56
C ASN A 643 -46.70 -36.45 8.95
N LEU A 644 -46.31 -35.28 9.46
CA LEU A 644 -46.80 -34.78 10.76
C LEU A 644 -48.31 -34.46 10.73
N LEU A 645 -48.82 -33.94 9.62
CA LEU A 645 -50.25 -33.73 9.45
C LEU A 645 -51.02 -35.05 9.42
N GLU A 646 -50.48 -36.08 8.75
CA GLU A 646 -51.05 -37.42 8.75
C GLU A 646 -51.03 -38.05 10.15
N GLU A 647 -49.92 -37.95 10.88
CA GLU A 647 -49.80 -38.40 12.27
C GLU A 647 -50.80 -37.68 13.20
N ALA A 648 -50.95 -36.36 13.06
CA ALA A 648 -51.93 -35.58 13.81
C ALA A 648 -53.38 -36.02 13.49
N ALA A 649 -53.68 -36.27 12.22
CA ALA A 649 -54.98 -36.79 11.82
C ALA A 649 -55.25 -38.20 12.36
N CYS A 650 -54.25 -39.07 12.36
CA CYS A 650 -54.33 -40.43 12.92
C CYS A 650 -54.52 -40.43 14.44
N THR A 651 -53.76 -39.61 15.17
CA THR A 651 -53.90 -39.46 16.63
C THR A 651 -55.26 -38.89 17.02
N LEU A 652 -55.78 -37.91 16.28
CA LEU A 652 -57.12 -37.37 16.50
C LEU A 652 -58.20 -38.45 16.30
N LYS A 653 -58.11 -39.25 15.24
CA LYS A 653 -59.02 -40.38 15.00
C LYS A 653 -58.96 -41.42 16.12
N SER A 654 -57.75 -41.79 16.56
CA SER A 654 -57.54 -42.74 17.67
C SER A 654 -58.13 -42.21 18.98
N TYR A 655 -57.88 -40.94 19.30
CA TYR A 655 -58.45 -40.28 20.48
C TYR A 655 -59.99 -40.28 20.44
N GLN A 656 -60.60 -39.94 19.30
CA GLN A 656 -62.05 -39.96 19.14
C GLN A 656 -62.63 -41.38 19.34
N GLN A 657 -61.97 -42.41 18.80
CA GLN A 657 -62.36 -43.80 18.98
C GLN A 657 -62.28 -44.22 20.47
N GLN A 658 -61.18 -43.87 21.15
CA GLN A 658 -61.01 -44.16 22.57
C GLN A 658 -62.05 -43.45 23.43
N LEU A 659 -62.31 -42.16 23.16
CA LEU A 659 -63.35 -41.39 23.84
C LEU A 659 -64.73 -42.03 23.65
N GLN A 660 -65.06 -42.49 22.44
CA GLN A 660 -66.31 -43.20 22.20
C GLN A 660 -66.37 -44.52 23.00
N ALA A 661 -65.28 -45.29 23.03
CA ALA A 661 -65.20 -46.52 23.81
C ALA A 661 -65.41 -46.24 25.32
N ASP A 662 -64.72 -45.25 25.88
CA ASP A 662 -64.87 -44.86 27.29
C ASP A 662 -66.29 -44.40 27.62
N LEU A 663 -66.92 -43.61 26.74
CA LEU A 663 -68.32 -43.19 26.89
C LEU A 663 -69.27 -44.40 26.85
N THR A 664 -69.00 -45.43 26.05
CA THR A 664 -69.81 -46.65 26.06
C THR A 664 -69.63 -47.42 27.37
N VAL A 665 -68.40 -47.58 27.87
CA VAL A 665 -68.11 -48.22 29.15
C VAL A 665 -68.80 -47.48 30.29
N GLU A 666 -68.69 -46.16 30.32
CA GLU A 666 -69.33 -45.29 31.31
C GLU A 666 -70.86 -45.45 31.33
N LYS A 667 -71.50 -45.44 30.16
CA LYS A 667 -72.94 -45.71 30.02
C LYS A 667 -73.33 -47.09 30.56
N THR A 668 -72.56 -48.14 30.23
CA THR A 668 -72.84 -49.49 30.75
C THR A 668 -72.68 -49.56 32.27
N ASN A 669 -71.68 -48.87 32.84
CA ASN A 669 -71.46 -48.81 34.28
C ASN A 669 -72.57 -48.01 34.99
N ARG A 670 -73.05 -46.90 34.42
CA ARG A 670 -74.23 -46.18 34.93
C ARG A 670 -75.45 -47.08 34.96
N LEU A 671 -75.68 -47.87 33.91
CA LEU A 671 -76.80 -48.80 33.83
C LEU A 671 -76.66 -49.96 34.84
N LYS A 672 -75.46 -50.50 35.05
CA LYS A 672 -75.18 -51.49 36.11
C LYS A 672 -75.43 -50.90 37.51
N LYS A 673 -74.93 -49.68 37.77
CA LYS A 673 -75.18 -48.97 39.02
C LYS A 673 -76.68 -48.80 39.27
N LEU A 674 -77.43 -48.34 38.26
CA LEU A 674 -78.89 -48.18 38.35
C LEU A 674 -79.60 -49.51 38.65
N LYS A 675 -79.18 -50.61 38.01
CA LYS A 675 -79.72 -51.95 38.29
C LYS A 675 -79.43 -52.38 39.73
N LEU A 676 -78.20 -52.20 40.22
CA LEU A 676 -77.81 -52.54 41.59
C LEU A 676 -78.54 -51.67 42.63
N THR A 677 -78.70 -50.36 42.38
CA THR A 677 -79.46 -49.48 43.28
C THR A 677 -80.93 -49.89 43.32
N ASN A 678 -81.53 -50.28 42.19
CA ASN A 678 -82.90 -50.78 42.16
C ASN A 678 -83.03 -52.11 42.91
N GLN A 679 -82.08 -53.03 42.76
CA GLN A 679 -82.04 -54.28 43.53
C GLN A 679 -81.93 -54.02 45.04
N LEU A 680 -81.05 -53.10 45.44
CA LEU A 680 -80.90 -52.70 46.83
C LEU A 680 -82.20 -52.10 47.38
N GLN A 681 -82.84 -51.21 46.61
CA GLN A 681 -84.13 -50.62 46.98
C GLN A 681 -85.22 -51.69 47.13
N MET A 682 -85.25 -52.70 46.25
CA MET A 682 -86.16 -53.84 46.37
C MET A 682 -85.89 -54.67 47.63
N TRP A 683 -84.62 -54.93 47.96
CA TRP A 683 -84.25 -55.64 49.19
C TRP A 683 -84.61 -54.86 50.44
N LEU A 684 -84.43 -53.53 50.42
CA LEU A 684 -84.77 -52.65 51.51
C LEU A 684 -86.29 -52.62 51.72
N HIS A 685 -87.08 -52.48 50.65
CA HIS A 685 -88.53 -52.60 50.72
C HIS A 685 -89.01 -53.97 51.23
N LYS A 686 -88.34 -55.06 50.81
CA LYS A 686 -88.65 -56.40 51.34
C LYS A 686 -88.34 -56.50 52.83
N TYR A 687 -87.18 -56.00 53.25
CA TYR A 687 -86.79 -55.97 54.65
C TYR A 687 -87.77 -55.14 55.49
N ASP A 688 -88.14 -53.94 55.03
CA ASP A 688 -89.11 -53.07 55.70
C ASP A 688 -90.49 -53.74 55.82
N LYS A 689 -90.92 -54.44 54.76
CA LYS A 689 -92.16 -55.22 54.76
C LYS A 689 -92.09 -56.38 55.76
N ASP A 690 -91.05 -57.22 55.70
CA ASP A 690 -90.86 -58.36 56.58
C ASP A 690 -90.72 -57.90 58.05
N ALA A 691 -90.01 -56.80 58.31
CA ALA A 691 -89.90 -56.19 59.64
C ALA A 691 -91.24 -55.64 60.13
N GLY A 692 -92.03 -55.01 59.25
CA GLY A 692 -93.39 -54.56 59.53
C GLY A 692 -94.32 -55.71 59.89
N GLU A 693 -94.28 -56.80 59.11
CA GLU A 693 -95.03 -58.04 59.35
C GLU A 693 -94.64 -58.68 60.69
N ARG A 694 -93.35 -58.87 60.96
CA ARG A 694 -92.86 -59.37 62.27
C ARG A 694 -93.26 -58.49 63.44
N THR A 695 -93.24 -57.17 63.26
CA THR A 695 -93.69 -56.22 64.29
C THR A 695 -95.19 -56.37 64.53
N HIS A 696 -95.98 -56.61 63.48
CA HIS A 696 -97.41 -56.86 63.60
C HIS A 696 -97.70 -58.21 64.28
N GLU A 697 -96.98 -59.27 63.91
CA GLU A 697 -97.04 -60.57 64.58
C GLU A 697 -96.68 -60.47 66.06
N LEU A 698 -95.58 -59.77 66.39
CA LEU A 698 -95.16 -59.55 67.77
C LEU A 698 -96.25 -58.81 68.56
N LYS A 699 -96.82 -57.74 68.00
CA LYS A 699 -97.98 -57.04 68.60
C LYS A 699 -99.17 -57.98 68.80
N GLY A 700 -99.46 -58.84 67.83
CA GLY A 700 -100.52 -59.86 67.92
C GLY A 700 -100.26 -60.91 69.00
N LEU A 701 -99.02 -61.40 69.14
CA LEU A 701 -98.62 -62.33 70.19
C LEU A 701 -98.67 -61.67 71.57
N VAL A 702 -98.20 -60.43 71.69
CA VAL A 702 -98.31 -59.63 72.93
C VAL A 702 -99.78 -59.43 73.30
N ALA A 703 -100.66 -59.14 72.34
CA ALA A 703 -102.09 -59.05 72.60
C ALA A 703 -102.68 -60.37 73.10
N LYS A 704 -102.34 -61.52 72.46
CA LYS A 704 -102.76 -62.86 72.91
C LYS A 704 -102.21 -63.23 74.29
N LEU A 705 -100.96 -62.85 74.59
CA LEU A 705 -100.37 -63.05 75.90
C LEU A 705 -101.15 -62.24 76.95
N ASN A 706 -101.45 -60.98 76.65
CA ASN A 706 -102.23 -60.12 77.54
C ASN A 706 -103.65 -60.65 77.76
N THR A 707 -104.34 -61.14 76.73
CA THR A 707 -105.67 -61.76 76.90
C THR A 707 -105.60 -63.04 77.72
N ARG A 708 -104.63 -63.93 77.46
CA ARG A 708 -104.41 -65.14 78.26
C ARG A 708 -104.05 -64.82 79.71
N GLN A 709 -103.27 -63.77 79.93
CA GLN A 709 -102.94 -63.28 81.28
C GLN A 709 -104.19 -62.75 81.98
N GLN A 710 -105.06 -62.03 81.27
CA GLN A 710 -106.35 -61.58 81.81
C GLN A 710 -107.28 -62.76 82.14
N GLU A 711 -107.38 -63.76 81.26
CA GLU A 711 -108.13 -65.00 81.50
C GLU A 711 -107.59 -65.77 82.69
N TYR A 712 -106.26 -65.93 82.80
CA TYR A 712 -105.60 -66.55 83.94
C TYR A 712 -105.88 -65.77 85.22
N ASN A 713 -105.77 -64.44 85.21
CA ASN A 713 -106.08 -63.59 86.36
C ASN A 713 -107.56 -63.70 86.75
N ARG A 714 -108.48 -63.81 85.78
CA ARG A 714 -109.92 -63.99 86.01
C ARG A 714 -110.22 -65.38 86.59
N TRP A 715 -109.61 -66.44 86.04
CA TRP A 715 -109.71 -67.80 86.55
C TRP A 715 -109.15 -67.89 87.98
N LYS A 716 -107.98 -67.27 88.21
CA LYS A 716 -107.35 -67.22 89.53
C LYS A 716 -108.28 -66.59 90.56
N ARG A 717 -108.84 -65.41 90.28
CA ARG A 717 -109.78 -64.72 91.18
C ARG A 717 -111.11 -65.45 91.39
N ASN A 718 -111.66 -66.09 90.36
CA ASN A 718 -113.03 -66.60 90.41
C ASN A 718 -113.14 -68.09 90.77
N ILE A 719 -112.12 -68.90 90.45
CA ILE A 719 -112.14 -70.35 90.65
C ILE A 719 -111.10 -70.76 91.67
N PHE A 720 -109.84 -70.36 91.46
CA PHE A 720 -108.73 -70.81 92.29
C PHE A 720 -108.77 -70.21 93.70
N ASP A 721 -108.79 -68.89 93.85
CA ASP A 721 -108.75 -68.22 95.16
C ASP A 721 -109.95 -68.64 96.07
N PRO A 722 -111.19 -68.81 95.57
CA PRO A 722 -112.30 -69.32 96.37
C PRO A 722 -112.20 -70.81 96.72
N GLN A 723 -111.64 -71.65 95.83
CA GLN A 723 -111.38 -73.07 96.13
C GLN A 723 -110.25 -73.24 97.14
N GLU A 724 -109.17 -72.48 96.98
CA GLU A 724 -108.05 -72.45 97.91
C GLU A 724 -108.54 -72.01 99.30
N LYS A 725 -109.39 -70.98 99.38
CA LYS A 725 -110.05 -70.58 100.62
C LYS A 725 -110.87 -71.72 101.24
N LYS A 726 -111.73 -72.40 100.46
CA LYS A 726 -112.51 -73.55 100.95
C LYS A 726 -111.65 -74.73 101.40
N TYR A 727 -110.53 -74.99 100.71
CA TYR A 727 -109.58 -76.04 101.06
C TYR A 727 -108.85 -75.73 102.37
N PHE A 728 -108.40 -74.48 102.54
CA PHE A 728 -107.80 -74.02 103.79
C PHE A 728 -108.81 -74.05 104.95
N ASP A 729 -110.04 -73.61 104.73
CA ASP A 729 -111.10 -73.69 105.74
C ASP A 729 -111.37 -75.16 106.17
N ALA A 730 -111.41 -76.11 105.22
CA ALA A 730 -111.58 -77.53 105.51
C ALA A 730 -110.35 -78.18 106.19
N MET A 731 -109.13 -77.75 105.83
CA MET A 731 -107.90 -78.20 106.48
C MET A 731 -107.78 -77.68 107.92
N GLU A 732 -108.18 -76.43 108.17
CA GLU A 732 -108.21 -75.87 109.52
C GLU A 732 -109.27 -76.56 110.39
N GLU A 733 -110.43 -76.90 109.82
CA GLU A 733 -111.47 -77.69 110.49
C GLU A 733 -110.97 -79.11 110.84
N LYS A 734 -110.24 -79.77 109.94
CA LYS A 734 -109.61 -81.07 110.22
C LYS A 734 -108.55 -80.97 111.31
N ARG A 735 -107.74 -79.90 111.30
CA ARG A 735 -106.71 -79.65 112.31
C ARG A 735 -107.32 -79.45 113.71
N GLN A 736 -108.45 -78.75 113.80
CA GLN A 736 -109.20 -78.56 115.05
C GLN A 736 -109.80 -79.86 115.61
N ILE A 737 -110.13 -80.83 114.75
CA ILE A 737 -110.61 -82.16 115.18
C ILE A 737 -109.46 -83.01 115.71
N GLU A 738 -108.31 -83.03 115.01
CA GLU A 738 -107.12 -83.78 115.47
C GLU A 738 -106.56 -83.25 116.79
N ILE A 739 -106.63 -81.93 117.04
CA ILE A 739 -106.24 -81.34 118.33
C ILE A 739 -107.14 -81.85 119.47
N ARG A 740 -108.47 -81.87 119.28
CA ARG A 740 -109.41 -82.41 120.27
C ARG A 740 -109.14 -83.90 120.57
N GLU A 741 -108.84 -84.71 119.55
CA GLU A 741 -108.51 -86.12 119.78
C GLU A 741 -107.17 -86.34 120.50
N GLN A 742 -106.17 -85.47 120.27
CA GLN A 742 -104.89 -85.56 120.98
C GLN A 742 -105.01 -85.14 122.44
N GLU A 743 -105.81 -84.11 122.73
CA GLU A 743 -106.10 -83.66 124.10
C GLU A 743 -106.80 -84.76 124.91
N GLU A 744 -107.81 -85.41 124.35
CA GLU A 744 -108.51 -86.54 125.00
C GLU A 744 -107.58 -87.74 125.27
N ARG A 745 -106.62 -88.02 124.36
CA ARG A 745 -105.61 -89.09 124.58
C ARG A 745 -104.61 -88.73 125.67
N ILE A 746 -104.22 -87.46 125.78
CA ILE A 746 -103.30 -87.00 126.82
C ILE A 746 -103.97 -87.06 128.20
N GLU A 747 -105.24 -86.65 128.32
CA GLU A 747 -105.99 -86.75 129.57
C GLU A 747 -106.16 -88.20 130.04
N ALA A 748 -106.51 -89.12 129.13
CA ALA A 748 -106.61 -90.55 129.43
C ALA A 748 -105.27 -91.18 129.84
N PHE A 749 -104.15 -90.71 129.27
CA PHE A 749 -102.80 -91.15 129.64
C PHE A 749 -102.40 -90.64 131.04
N MET A 750 -102.71 -89.38 131.36
CA MET A 750 -102.41 -88.78 132.66
C MET A 750 -103.17 -89.46 133.80
N MET A 751 -104.46 -89.79 133.61
CA MET A 751 -105.25 -90.55 134.59
C MET A 751 -104.68 -91.96 134.84
N ASN A 752 -104.26 -92.67 133.78
CA ASN A 752 -103.66 -94.01 133.91
C ASN A 752 -102.26 -94.00 134.53
N ARG A 753 -101.48 -92.93 134.31
CA ARG A 753 -100.16 -92.76 134.94
C ARG A 753 -100.28 -92.47 136.43
N ALA A 754 -101.22 -91.63 136.85
CA ALA A 754 -101.50 -91.37 138.26
C ALA A 754 -101.89 -92.67 139.01
N ALA A 755 -102.73 -93.51 138.42
CA ALA A 755 -103.12 -94.81 139.01
C ALA A 755 -101.94 -95.79 139.17
N LYS A 756 -101.00 -95.84 138.22
CA LYS A 756 -99.81 -96.72 138.29
C LYS A 756 -98.78 -96.27 139.32
N VAL A 757 -98.65 -94.96 139.58
CA VAL A 757 -97.75 -94.42 140.60
C VAL A 757 -98.25 -94.81 142.01
N LEU A 758 -99.55 -94.69 142.26
CA LEU A 758 -100.20 -95.13 143.51
C LEU A 758 -100.00 -96.63 143.78
N GLN A 759 -100.18 -97.48 142.75
CA GLN A 759 -99.99 -98.93 142.89
C GLN A 759 -98.52 -99.34 143.15
N ARG A 760 -97.54 -98.58 142.65
CA ARG A 760 -96.10 -98.84 142.93
C ARG A 760 -95.70 -98.44 144.34
N ALA A 761 -96.21 -97.32 144.85
CA ALA A 761 -95.93 -96.87 146.22
C ALA A 761 -96.40 -97.90 147.26
N TRP A 762 -97.58 -98.50 147.05
CA TRP A 762 -98.13 -99.52 147.94
C TRP A 762 -97.32 -100.84 147.94
N ARG A 763 -96.85 -101.30 146.77
CA ARG A 763 -96.03 -102.52 146.66
C ARG A 763 -94.64 -102.36 147.29
N SER A 764 -94.06 -101.17 147.23
CA SER A 764 -92.75 -100.83 147.83
C SER A 764 -92.73 -100.93 149.37
N VAL A 765 -93.86 -100.70 150.04
CA VAL A 765 -93.94 -100.76 151.52
C VAL A 765 -94.16 -102.20 152.02
N ALA A 766 -94.98 -103.00 151.30
CA ALA A 766 -95.24 -104.38 151.68
C ALA A 766 -94.01 -105.30 151.54
N GLU A 767 -93.12 -105.01 150.59
CA GLU A 767 -91.96 -105.86 150.29
C GLU A 767 -90.74 -105.59 151.20
N ARG A 768 -90.68 -104.42 151.85
CA ARG A 768 -89.51 -103.99 152.63
C ARG A 768 -89.44 -104.53 154.07
N LYS A 769 -90.51 -105.16 154.61
CA LYS A 769 -90.47 -105.76 155.97
C LYS A 769 -90.35 -107.28 156.03
N ARG A 770 -90.52 -108.02 154.92
CA ARG A 770 -90.49 -109.50 154.93
C ARG A 770 -89.12 -110.15 154.63
N LYS A 771 -88.04 -109.39 154.47
CA LYS A 771 -86.73 -109.95 154.05
C LYS A 771 -85.52 -109.54 154.92
N MET A 772 -85.71 -109.40 156.24
CA MET A 772 -84.62 -109.49 157.23
C MET A 772 -84.95 -110.60 158.25
N ARG A 773 -84.35 -111.80 158.27
CA ARG A 773 -83.15 -112.37 157.62
C ARG A 773 -83.20 -113.90 157.83
N GLY A 774 -82.96 -114.74 156.82
CA GLY A 774 -82.79 -116.19 157.08
C GLY A 774 -82.93 -117.17 155.90
N LYS A 775 -81.79 -117.82 155.62
CA LYS A 775 -81.50 -119.16 155.06
C LYS A 775 -82.66 -120.09 154.61
N GLY A 776 -82.43 -120.77 153.49
CA GLY A 776 -82.51 -122.24 153.44
C GLY A 776 -83.29 -122.88 152.28
N ARG A 777 -82.55 -123.69 151.50
CA ARG A 777 -82.98 -124.89 150.73
C ARG A 777 -84.04 -124.74 149.62
N GLY A 778 -83.58 -124.99 148.39
CA GLY A 778 -83.86 -126.25 147.70
C GLY A 778 -85.15 -126.41 146.85
N ARG A 779 -84.89 -126.70 145.56
CA ARG A 779 -85.55 -127.72 144.71
C ARG A 779 -86.91 -127.42 144.03
N LYS A 780 -86.89 -127.66 142.70
CA LYS A 780 -87.93 -128.20 141.79
C LYS A 780 -89.24 -127.41 141.57
N GLY A 781 -89.50 -127.13 140.29
CA GLY A 781 -90.76 -127.58 139.65
C GLY A 781 -91.63 -126.53 138.95
N LYS A 782 -91.95 -126.85 137.69
CA LYS A 782 -93.22 -126.61 136.94
C LYS A 782 -93.78 -125.17 136.83
N GLY A 783 -93.74 -124.67 135.60
CA GLY A 783 -94.93 -124.67 134.73
C GLY A 783 -95.76 -123.38 134.62
N LYS A 784 -96.10 -123.08 133.34
CA LYS A 784 -97.19 -122.20 132.85
C LYS A 784 -97.03 -120.69 133.15
N ARG A 785 -97.42 -119.75 132.30
CA ARG A 785 -98.47 -119.72 131.26
C ARG A 785 -98.31 -118.43 130.45
N LYS A 786 -98.76 -118.49 129.19
CA LYS A 786 -99.34 -117.41 128.35
C LYS A 786 -98.47 -116.25 127.92
#